data_AF-A0A0C3GRH1-F1
#
_entry.id   AF-A0A0C3GRH1-F1
#
_cell.length_a   1.000
_cell.length_b   1.000
_cell.length_c   1.000
_cell.angle_alpha   90.00
_cell.angle_beta   90.00
_cell.angle_gamma   90.00
#
_symmetry.space_group_name_H-M   'P 1'
#
loop_
_entity.id
_entity.type
_entity.pdbx_description
1 polymer ?
#
loop_
_entity_poly.entity_id
_entity_poly.type
_entity_poly.pdbx_seq_one_letter_code
_entity_poly.pdbx_strand_id
1 'polypeptide(L)'
;MAMPKEKLSLNEGWKYTASDDSETANLENWHNAQPLPTSIHLDLLANGSIPDPFLAKNEQLVQWAGKKTWIYEKQFTVPSQLLRNLNRMVVLVFEGLDTFTTVTLNGKTILETDNMFLSHRIDITEQVRSTQMTENETHTLRIIFHNAEQKAVEEMEKHPEQSWFSFHFGNKRLAARKAQYHFGWDWGPVLTDCGPWKQIYLEIYQTRLTDISVRTHLDSAHREAIVDVSFQVEGSADYARIRIERDGLNVESRVVSLTDERTTTAIRIRDPKLWWPWTLGDPNLYTAKVTLFNSSESSEEELDSLQKRFGIRKIELVQQPLRDQEGSSFFFRVNDVPIFAAGSCWVPLDSFVSRATPEKYRRWIQLAKDTNQVMIRIWGGGIYEHDALFDACDDLGVLVWHDFMFACGIYPAYSSFEDSVMAEVRQNVMRLRHHPSIAVWCGNNEDYAIAYLAQIHVGKADYDRAEMDPDKIKQSGFPARLFYEVRLPEVCKELIPDTPYWPGSPFGGSFCNAPTEGDVHQWQVWHLDKFPYQDYPKLGGRMVTEFGLQSIPHWKTVKQYYPADHVFSLDAPGDYTADEYMVWHNKGEGGPENIVKYGVDNIPFDANSLRGYIYCSQLVQSEGLSTAFRGWRRLWQGPGREYCAGALVWQLNDCWPVSSWSIADSDLRPKLSYWTVKRENQPITAGLARIVSGDSLELEGWACNMTLRHVSITYEIQAWHVETGEKVWTHTVSEKIQLDPNRSTELGRTQLNSKLGGEAHYKWNELAFSIHLFSAPESSVSNPAAERDRIARYVNFHEPLKEVPFASEKGKIMVKLTEGEVGSIVRLSVSVPMKGIYLDFEDEDTVEWDDNGLDLVPGEVLKVSVTGVKYGGGKKLRVYWLGETSWQSQILDV
;
A
#
# COMPACT_ATOMS: atom_id res chain seq x y z
N MET A 1 20.70 -32.24 31.25
CA MET A 1 20.75 -30.97 30.50
C MET A 1 19.59 -30.97 29.54
N ALA A 2 18.65 -30.06 29.76
CA ALA A 2 17.63 -29.74 28.79
C ALA A 2 18.31 -29.06 27.60
N MET A 3 18.19 -29.65 26.40
CA MET A 3 18.69 -28.99 25.20
C MET A 3 17.70 -27.89 24.78
N PRO A 4 18.17 -26.71 24.34
CA PRO A 4 17.30 -25.66 23.80
C PRO A 4 16.42 -26.17 22.65
N LYS A 5 15.35 -25.42 22.37
CA LYS A 5 14.56 -25.61 21.14
C LYS A 5 15.47 -25.56 19.91
N GLU A 6 15.36 -26.57 19.05
CA GLU A 6 16.10 -26.68 17.79
C GLU A 6 15.15 -26.50 16.61
N LYS A 7 15.60 -25.79 15.55
CA LYS A 7 14.86 -25.60 14.30
C LYS A 7 15.67 -26.17 13.14
N LEU A 8 15.15 -27.21 12.46
CA LEU A 8 15.78 -27.82 11.29
C LEU A 8 15.00 -27.44 10.03
N SER A 9 15.61 -26.64 9.15
CA SER A 9 14.99 -26.26 7.88
C SER A 9 14.79 -27.47 6.98
N LEU A 10 13.64 -27.52 6.29
CA LEU A 10 13.36 -28.47 5.23
C LEU A 10 13.22 -27.77 3.87
N ASN A 11 13.79 -26.58 3.66
CA ASN A 11 13.49 -25.77 2.47
C ASN A 11 14.14 -26.25 1.17
N GLU A 12 15.19 -27.06 1.24
CA GLU A 12 15.96 -27.47 0.06
C GLU A 12 15.67 -28.92 -0.36
N GLY A 13 15.99 -29.26 -1.61
CA GLY A 13 15.95 -30.65 -2.10
C GLY A 13 14.54 -31.22 -2.28
N TRP A 14 13.56 -30.35 -2.50
CA TRP A 14 12.21 -30.74 -2.91
C TRP A 14 12.18 -31.12 -4.38
N LYS A 15 11.28 -32.04 -4.71
CA LYS A 15 10.93 -32.39 -6.09
C LYS A 15 9.45 -32.18 -6.30
N TYR A 16 9.03 -31.96 -7.53
CA TYR A 16 7.62 -31.84 -7.89
C TYR A 16 7.26 -32.64 -9.16
N THR A 17 5.99 -32.99 -9.28
CA THR A 17 5.38 -33.60 -10.47
C THR A 17 3.89 -33.25 -10.55
N ALA A 18 3.31 -33.28 -11.75
CA ALA A 18 1.86 -33.26 -11.92
C ALA A 18 1.25 -34.63 -11.58
N SER A 19 0.01 -34.64 -11.07
CA SER A 19 -0.68 -35.85 -10.62
C SER A 19 -1.53 -36.55 -11.69
N ASP A 20 -1.78 -35.91 -12.83
CA ASP A 20 -2.67 -36.30 -13.95
C ASP A 20 -3.36 -37.70 -13.82
N ASP A 21 -4.48 -37.74 -13.08
CA ASP A 21 -5.47 -38.83 -12.90
C ASP A 21 -5.02 -40.31 -13.03
N SER A 22 -4.62 -40.90 -11.89
CA SER A 22 -5.17 -42.13 -11.28
C SER A 22 -4.29 -42.52 -10.10
N GLU A 23 -4.79 -43.33 -9.17
CA GLU A 23 -4.13 -43.82 -7.94
C GLU A 23 -2.77 -44.54 -8.13
N THR A 24 -2.18 -44.46 -9.31
CA THR A 24 -0.81 -44.86 -9.65
C THR A 24 -0.23 -43.90 -10.70
N ALA A 25 0.10 -42.67 -10.33
CA ALA A 25 0.88 -41.80 -11.21
C ALA A 25 2.23 -42.47 -11.50
N ASN A 26 2.52 -42.75 -12.77
CA ASN A 26 3.84 -43.20 -13.22
C ASN A 26 4.90 -42.19 -12.72
N LEU A 27 5.78 -42.66 -11.83
CA LEU A 27 6.83 -41.90 -11.14
C LEU A 27 7.96 -41.36 -12.06
N GLU A 28 7.75 -41.24 -13.37
CA GLU A 28 8.87 -41.10 -14.31
C GLU A 28 9.32 -39.65 -14.56
N ASN A 29 8.51 -38.62 -14.27
CA ASN A 29 8.83 -37.22 -14.60
C ASN A 29 8.89 -36.27 -13.38
N TRP A 30 9.68 -36.62 -12.36
CA TRP A 30 9.97 -35.70 -11.25
C TRP A 30 10.98 -34.63 -11.65
N HIS A 31 10.72 -33.38 -11.27
CA HIS A 31 11.61 -32.25 -11.45
C HIS A 31 12.08 -31.70 -10.10
N ASN A 32 13.24 -31.06 -10.05
CA ASN A 32 13.68 -30.37 -8.83
C ASN A 32 12.90 -29.06 -8.68
N ALA A 33 12.32 -28.85 -7.50
CA ALA A 33 11.71 -27.58 -7.13
C ALA A 33 12.80 -26.55 -6.76
N GLN A 34 12.48 -25.27 -6.86
CA GLN A 34 13.29 -24.22 -6.24
C GLN A 34 13.26 -24.35 -4.71
N PRO A 35 14.27 -23.82 -3.99
CA PRO A 35 14.24 -23.75 -2.53
C PRO A 35 12.99 -23.01 -2.02
N LEU A 36 12.44 -23.47 -0.90
CA LEU A 36 11.27 -22.82 -0.28
C LEU A 36 11.62 -21.44 0.28
N PRO A 37 10.73 -20.45 0.17
CA PRO A 37 9.37 -20.57 -0.38
C PRO A 37 9.35 -20.59 -1.91
N THR A 38 8.52 -21.44 -2.51
CA THR A 38 8.33 -21.52 -3.97
C THR A 38 6.85 -21.72 -4.31
N SER A 39 6.56 -21.75 -5.60
CA SER A 39 5.27 -22.07 -6.16
C SER A 39 5.43 -22.80 -7.50
N ILE A 40 4.34 -23.40 -7.98
CA ILE A 40 4.42 -24.21 -9.19
C ILE A 40 4.77 -23.38 -10.43
N HIS A 41 4.27 -22.15 -10.54
CA HIS A 41 4.64 -21.31 -11.68
C HIS A 41 6.12 -20.94 -11.65
N LEU A 42 6.71 -20.68 -10.47
CA LEU A 42 8.14 -20.43 -10.35
C LEU A 42 8.98 -21.66 -10.70
N ASP A 43 8.56 -22.83 -10.26
CA ASP A 43 9.27 -24.08 -10.54
C ASP A 43 9.21 -24.44 -12.04
N LEU A 44 8.04 -24.30 -12.66
CA LEU A 44 7.86 -24.50 -14.11
C LEU A 44 8.62 -23.45 -14.94
N LEU A 45 8.72 -22.21 -14.45
CA LEU A 45 9.51 -21.17 -15.12
C LEU A 45 11.01 -21.50 -15.03
N ALA A 46 11.48 -21.89 -13.83
CA ALA A 46 12.89 -22.19 -13.59
C ALA A 46 13.40 -23.40 -14.39
N ASN A 47 12.55 -24.39 -14.66
CA ASN A 47 12.92 -25.55 -15.48
C ASN A 47 12.63 -25.37 -16.99
N GLY A 48 12.08 -24.21 -17.40
CA GLY A 48 11.76 -23.89 -18.80
C GLY A 48 10.50 -24.55 -19.36
N SER A 49 9.60 -25.08 -18.51
CA SER A 49 8.33 -25.70 -18.94
C SER A 49 7.25 -24.69 -19.32
N ILE A 50 7.35 -23.46 -18.81
CA ILE A 50 6.48 -22.35 -19.20
C ILE A 50 7.32 -21.15 -19.64
N PRO A 51 6.81 -20.32 -20.58
CA PRO A 51 7.40 -19.01 -20.85
C PRO A 51 7.13 -18.06 -19.67
N ASP A 52 7.86 -16.93 -19.61
CA ASP A 52 7.59 -15.87 -18.63
C ASP A 52 6.15 -15.34 -18.81
N PRO A 53 5.27 -15.49 -17.79
CA PRO A 53 3.88 -15.03 -17.88
C PRO A 53 3.72 -13.51 -18.01
N PHE A 54 4.74 -12.72 -17.61
CA PHE A 54 4.71 -11.26 -17.69
C PHE A 54 5.10 -10.72 -19.07
N LEU A 55 5.52 -11.60 -19.99
CA LEU A 55 5.90 -11.23 -21.34
C LEU A 55 4.71 -11.37 -22.30
N ALA A 56 4.48 -10.34 -23.12
CA ALA A 56 3.51 -10.35 -24.21
C ALA A 56 2.11 -10.80 -23.76
N LYS A 57 1.60 -11.91 -24.31
CA LYS A 57 0.30 -12.48 -23.92
C LYS A 57 0.47 -13.87 -23.28
N ASN A 58 1.67 -14.13 -22.74
CA ASN A 58 2.04 -15.45 -22.24
C ASN A 58 1.22 -15.88 -21.01
N GLU A 59 0.60 -14.93 -20.30
CA GLU A 59 -0.46 -15.22 -19.33
C GLU A 59 -1.45 -16.29 -19.85
N GLN A 60 -1.88 -16.19 -21.12
CA GLN A 60 -2.81 -17.17 -21.71
C GLN A 60 -2.22 -18.57 -21.86
N LEU A 61 -0.90 -18.66 -22.06
CA LEU A 61 -0.19 -19.91 -22.32
C LEU A 61 0.06 -20.73 -21.06
N VAL A 62 -0.02 -20.11 -19.88
CA VAL A 62 0.32 -20.75 -18.60
C VAL A 62 -0.88 -21.15 -17.75
N GLN A 63 -2.10 -20.85 -18.21
CA GLN A 63 -3.35 -21.15 -17.49
C GLN A 63 -3.54 -22.62 -17.12
N TRP A 64 -2.91 -23.55 -17.86
CA TRP A 64 -2.99 -24.97 -17.56
C TRP A 64 -2.34 -25.34 -16.23
N ALA A 65 -1.35 -24.57 -15.76
CA ALA A 65 -0.63 -24.84 -14.52
C ALA A 65 -1.58 -24.78 -13.30
N GLY A 66 -2.46 -23.78 -13.25
CA GLY A 66 -3.47 -23.65 -12.20
C GLY A 66 -4.62 -24.66 -12.28
N LYS A 67 -4.71 -25.43 -13.39
CA LYS A 67 -5.78 -26.43 -13.61
C LYS A 67 -5.36 -27.85 -13.23
N LYS A 68 -4.12 -28.06 -12.81
CA LYS A 68 -3.59 -29.37 -12.44
C LYS A 68 -3.49 -29.53 -10.91
N THR A 69 -3.43 -30.80 -10.50
CA THR A 69 -2.98 -31.18 -9.16
C THR A 69 -1.48 -31.42 -9.17
N TRP A 70 -0.77 -30.85 -8.21
CA TRP A 70 0.69 -30.89 -8.12
C TRP A 70 1.15 -31.58 -6.85
N ILE A 71 2.16 -32.42 -6.97
CA ILE A 71 2.73 -33.18 -5.86
C ILE A 71 4.15 -32.70 -5.64
N TYR A 72 4.45 -32.23 -4.43
CA TYR A 72 5.80 -31.99 -3.94
C TYR A 72 6.24 -33.13 -3.04
N GLU A 73 7.48 -33.58 -3.15
CA GLU A 73 8.05 -34.64 -2.32
C GLU A 73 9.46 -34.26 -1.84
N LYS A 74 9.73 -34.58 -0.57
CA LYS A 74 11.05 -34.47 0.03
C LYS A 74 11.31 -35.67 0.94
N GLN A 75 12.50 -36.22 0.79
CA GLN A 75 13.07 -37.12 1.78
C GLN A 75 13.91 -36.32 2.77
N PHE A 76 13.80 -36.65 4.05
CA PHE A 76 14.56 -36.02 5.13
C PHE A 76 14.88 -37.03 6.22
N THR A 77 15.88 -36.73 7.03
CA THR A 77 16.28 -37.53 8.20
C THR A 77 16.20 -36.65 9.44
N VAL A 78 15.87 -37.25 10.59
CA VAL A 78 15.96 -36.55 11.88
C VAL A 78 17.20 -37.06 12.61
N PRO A 79 18.16 -36.19 12.97
CA PRO A 79 19.37 -36.62 13.67
C PRO A 79 19.05 -37.41 14.95
N SER A 80 19.53 -38.64 15.06
CA SER A 80 19.19 -39.56 16.15
C SER A 80 19.53 -38.99 17.54
N GLN A 81 20.58 -38.16 17.63
CA GLN A 81 20.95 -37.45 18.86
C GLN A 81 19.82 -36.54 19.38
N LEU A 82 19.06 -35.92 18.49
CA LEU A 82 17.94 -35.05 18.86
C LEU A 82 16.73 -35.85 19.36
N LEU A 83 16.63 -37.13 18.96
CA LEU A 83 15.57 -38.07 19.34
C LEU A 83 15.86 -38.84 20.64
N ARG A 84 17.11 -38.90 21.12
CA ARG A 84 17.51 -39.65 22.32
C ARG A 84 16.78 -39.23 23.60
N ASN A 85 16.48 -37.94 23.73
CA ASN A 85 15.69 -37.45 24.86
C ASN A 85 14.20 -37.64 24.55
N LEU A 86 13.59 -38.64 25.20
CA LEU A 86 12.19 -39.01 25.00
C LEU A 86 11.19 -37.90 25.40
N ASN A 87 11.60 -36.95 26.23
CA ASN A 87 10.76 -35.82 26.65
C ASN A 87 10.67 -34.71 25.60
N ARG A 88 11.41 -34.80 24.48
CA ARG A 88 11.29 -33.82 23.39
C ARG A 88 10.14 -34.17 22.47
N MET A 89 9.45 -33.17 21.95
CA MET A 89 8.53 -33.29 20.83
C MET A 89 9.27 -33.01 19.52
N VAL A 90 8.81 -33.60 18.43
CA VAL A 90 9.22 -33.30 17.05
C VAL A 90 8.00 -32.83 16.30
N VAL A 91 7.94 -31.54 15.98
CA VAL A 91 6.80 -30.92 15.33
C VAL A 91 7.20 -30.48 13.93
N LEU A 92 6.45 -30.91 12.93
CA LEU A 92 6.56 -30.42 11.56
C LEU A 92 5.72 -29.15 11.40
N VAL A 93 6.35 -28.06 11.00
CA VAL A 93 5.73 -26.75 10.86
C VAL A 93 5.65 -26.37 9.39
N PHE A 94 4.44 -26.02 8.95
CA PHE A 94 4.15 -25.40 7.67
C PHE A 94 3.73 -23.96 7.95
N GLU A 95 4.49 -22.97 7.50
CA GLU A 95 4.13 -21.57 7.71
C GLU A 95 3.00 -21.09 6.78
N GLY A 96 2.77 -21.80 5.66
CA GLY A 96 1.73 -21.48 4.69
C GLY A 96 1.74 -22.44 3.49
N LEU A 97 0.56 -22.93 3.11
CA LEU A 97 0.34 -23.85 1.98
C LEU A 97 -0.76 -23.27 1.11
N ASP A 98 -0.49 -23.02 -0.17
CA ASP A 98 -1.45 -22.46 -1.12
C ASP A 98 -2.00 -23.57 -2.04
N THR A 99 -3.25 -24.02 -1.92
CA THR A 99 -4.21 -23.78 -0.82
C THR A 99 -4.82 -25.11 -0.39
N PHE A 100 -5.67 -25.71 -1.23
CA PHE A 100 -6.27 -27.01 -0.96
C PHE A 100 -5.21 -28.10 -0.99
N THR A 101 -4.83 -28.60 0.18
CA THR A 101 -3.60 -29.37 0.34
C THR A 101 -3.82 -30.61 1.18
N THR A 102 -3.31 -31.75 0.72
CA THR A 102 -3.19 -32.98 1.50
C THR A 102 -1.72 -33.28 1.74
N VAL A 103 -1.32 -33.46 3.00
CA VAL A 103 0.06 -33.78 3.39
C VAL A 103 0.13 -35.20 3.94
N THR A 104 1.10 -35.98 3.44
CA THR A 104 1.38 -37.33 3.93
C THR A 104 2.83 -37.45 4.40
N LEU A 105 3.04 -38.20 5.48
CA LEU A 105 4.34 -38.59 5.99
C LEU A 105 4.43 -40.11 5.98
N ASN A 106 5.44 -40.65 5.29
CA ASN A 106 5.63 -42.10 5.11
C ASN A 106 4.35 -42.81 4.61
N GLY A 107 3.61 -42.15 3.72
CA GLY A 107 2.37 -42.67 3.13
C GLY A 107 1.09 -42.48 3.97
N LYS A 108 1.18 -41.95 5.20
CA LYS A 108 0.01 -41.66 6.05
C LYS A 108 -0.33 -40.18 6.00
N THR A 109 -1.60 -39.83 5.78
CA THR A 109 -2.09 -38.45 5.86
C THR A 109 -1.91 -37.89 7.27
N ILE A 110 -1.29 -36.71 7.36
CA ILE A 110 -1.03 -36.00 8.61
C ILE A 110 -1.70 -34.61 8.67
N LEU A 111 -2.11 -34.06 7.52
CA LEU A 111 -2.80 -32.77 7.42
C LEU A 111 -3.64 -32.70 6.15
N GLU A 112 -4.84 -32.15 6.27
CA GLU A 112 -5.65 -31.63 5.17
C GLU A 112 -6.01 -30.18 5.51
N THR A 113 -5.83 -29.26 4.55
CA THR A 113 -6.11 -27.83 4.74
C THR A 113 -6.62 -27.19 3.46
N ASP A 114 -7.38 -26.10 3.60
CA ASP A 114 -8.06 -25.37 2.53
C ASP A 114 -7.85 -23.85 2.62
N ASN A 115 -6.89 -23.40 3.43
CA ASN A 115 -6.68 -21.98 3.70
C ASN A 115 -5.21 -21.59 3.58
N MET A 116 -4.92 -20.71 2.62
CA MET A 116 -3.59 -20.19 2.30
C MET A 116 -2.94 -19.45 3.48
N PHE A 117 -3.77 -18.86 4.34
CA PHE A 117 -3.36 -17.91 5.37
C PHE A 117 -3.12 -18.56 6.73
N LEU A 118 -3.23 -19.88 6.82
CA LEU A 118 -2.95 -20.66 8.03
C LEU A 118 -1.52 -21.19 8.06
N SER A 119 -0.93 -21.15 9.25
CA SER A 119 0.19 -22.01 9.62
C SER A 119 -0.33 -23.26 10.34
N HIS A 120 0.33 -24.39 10.07
CA HIS A 120 0.02 -25.69 10.68
C HIS A 120 1.24 -26.23 11.42
N ARG A 121 1.00 -26.80 12.60
CA ARG A 121 2.01 -27.40 13.48
C ARG A 121 1.55 -28.82 13.81
N ILE A 122 2.25 -29.82 13.30
CA ILE A 122 1.84 -31.23 13.39
C ILE A 122 2.87 -32.00 14.21
N ASP A 123 2.45 -32.59 15.32
CA ASP A 123 3.31 -33.49 16.10
C ASP A 123 3.54 -34.79 15.32
N ILE A 124 4.80 -35.06 14.99
CA ILE A 124 5.25 -36.26 14.28
C ILE A 124 6.16 -37.14 15.14
N THR A 125 6.20 -36.90 16.46
CA THR A 125 7.13 -37.54 17.41
C THR A 125 7.08 -39.06 17.33
N GLU A 126 5.88 -39.65 17.30
CA GLU A 126 5.71 -41.11 17.23
C GLU A 126 6.10 -41.68 15.87
N GLN A 127 5.92 -40.91 14.80
CA GLN A 127 6.16 -41.31 13.41
C GLN A 127 7.65 -41.32 13.06
N VAL A 128 8.47 -40.50 13.74
CA VAL A 128 9.92 -40.40 13.51
C VAL A 128 10.75 -41.12 14.57
N ARG A 129 10.10 -41.63 15.63
CA ARG A 129 10.76 -42.45 16.66
C ARG A 129 10.41 -43.92 16.43
N SER A 130 11.21 -44.62 15.64
CA SER A 130 11.09 -46.07 15.54
C SER A 130 11.60 -46.77 16.81
N THR A 131 11.02 -47.92 17.12
CA THR A 131 11.45 -48.78 18.25
C THR A 131 12.80 -49.45 18.03
N GLN A 132 13.30 -49.41 16.79
CA GLN A 132 14.63 -49.85 16.37
C GLN A 132 15.37 -48.64 15.82
N MET A 133 15.84 -47.74 16.69
CA MET A 133 16.57 -46.54 16.28
C MET A 133 17.78 -46.91 15.41
N THR A 134 17.61 -46.88 14.09
CA THR A 134 18.71 -46.98 13.14
C THR A 134 19.29 -45.58 12.92
N GLU A 135 20.61 -45.47 12.84
CA GLU A 135 21.21 -44.20 12.45
C GLU A 135 20.79 -43.87 11.02
N ASN A 136 20.22 -42.68 10.82
CA ASN A 136 19.79 -42.13 9.52
C ASN A 136 18.51 -42.76 8.92
N GLU A 137 17.49 -43.03 9.74
CA GLU A 137 16.16 -43.35 9.21
C GLU A 137 15.63 -42.19 8.32
N THR A 138 15.25 -42.54 7.09
CA THR A 138 14.75 -41.58 6.09
C THR A 138 13.22 -41.57 6.10
N HIS A 139 12.64 -40.39 6.16
CA HIS A 139 11.21 -40.16 6.06
C HIS A 139 10.86 -39.43 4.78
N THR A 140 9.74 -39.82 4.17
CA THR A 140 9.22 -39.20 2.94
C THR A 140 8.03 -38.33 3.28
N LEU A 141 8.17 -37.03 3.07
CA LEU A 141 7.11 -36.03 3.16
C LEU A 141 6.59 -35.75 1.75
N ARG A 142 5.27 -35.86 1.56
CA ARG A 142 4.61 -35.54 0.30
C ARG A 142 3.46 -34.57 0.53
N ILE A 143 3.40 -33.52 -0.29
CA ILE A 143 2.40 -32.46 -0.23
C ILE A 143 1.68 -32.43 -1.58
N ILE A 144 0.36 -32.58 -1.57
CA ILE A 144 -0.49 -32.65 -2.76
C ILE A 144 -1.35 -31.39 -2.79
N PHE A 145 -1.10 -30.51 -3.74
CA PHE A 145 -1.88 -29.30 -3.99
C PHE A 145 -2.92 -29.57 -5.06
N HIS A 146 -4.20 -29.53 -4.67
CA HIS A 146 -5.32 -29.76 -5.56
C HIS A 146 -5.66 -28.52 -6.39
N ASN A 147 -6.28 -28.72 -7.55
CA ASN A 147 -6.78 -27.62 -8.39
C ASN A 147 -7.77 -26.73 -7.62
N ALA A 148 -7.37 -25.50 -7.33
CA ALA A 148 -8.15 -24.57 -6.51
C ALA A 148 -9.49 -24.18 -7.14
N GLU A 149 -9.56 -24.01 -8.47
CA GLU A 149 -10.82 -23.71 -9.14
C GLU A 149 -11.80 -24.88 -9.09
N GLN A 150 -11.31 -26.10 -9.27
CA GLN A 150 -12.15 -27.30 -9.17
C GLN A 150 -12.68 -27.46 -7.74
N LYS A 151 -11.82 -27.34 -6.72
CA LYS A 151 -12.22 -27.41 -5.32
C LYS A 151 -13.22 -26.31 -4.94
N ALA A 152 -13.05 -25.10 -5.47
CA ALA A 152 -14.02 -24.02 -5.29
C ALA A 152 -15.38 -24.36 -5.89
N VAL A 153 -15.42 -24.94 -7.10
CA VAL A 153 -16.68 -25.39 -7.72
C VAL A 153 -17.36 -26.48 -6.87
N GLU A 154 -16.60 -27.49 -6.43
CA GLU A 154 -17.13 -28.55 -5.54
C GLU A 154 -17.72 -27.97 -4.25
N GLU A 155 -17.10 -26.92 -3.70
CA GLU A 155 -17.58 -26.25 -2.48
C GLU A 155 -18.86 -25.44 -2.74
N MET A 156 -18.92 -24.72 -3.86
CA MET A 156 -20.13 -24.01 -4.28
C MET A 156 -21.30 -24.95 -4.53
N GLU A 157 -21.06 -26.15 -5.08
CA GLU A 157 -22.08 -27.18 -5.31
C GLU A 157 -22.65 -27.77 -4.01
N LYS A 158 -21.86 -27.83 -2.93
CA LYS A 158 -22.34 -28.22 -1.59
C LYS A 158 -23.22 -27.15 -0.95
N HIS A 159 -23.07 -25.90 -1.37
CA HIS A 159 -23.69 -24.72 -0.80
C HIS A 159 -24.48 -23.90 -1.84
N PRO A 160 -25.45 -24.51 -2.55
CA PRO A 160 -26.23 -23.84 -3.60
C PRO A 160 -27.16 -22.74 -3.08
N GLU A 161 -27.39 -22.69 -1.77
CA GLU A 161 -28.16 -21.66 -1.10
C GLU A 161 -27.45 -20.30 -1.04
N GLN A 162 -26.11 -20.29 -1.14
CA GLN A 162 -25.32 -19.06 -1.10
C GLN A 162 -25.41 -18.31 -2.44
N SER A 163 -25.36 -16.97 -2.38
CA SER A 163 -25.48 -16.15 -3.60
C SER A 163 -24.24 -16.22 -4.49
N TRP A 164 -23.05 -16.40 -3.89
CA TRP A 164 -21.76 -16.38 -4.57
C TRP A 164 -21.59 -15.19 -5.53
N PHE A 165 -22.12 -14.03 -5.16
CA PHE A 165 -22.06 -12.84 -6.01
C PHE A 165 -20.74 -12.11 -5.77
N SER A 166 -19.99 -11.88 -6.85
CA SER A 166 -18.81 -11.01 -6.87
C SER A 166 -18.92 -10.04 -8.03
N PHE A 167 -18.25 -8.91 -7.89
CA PHE A 167 -17.99 -8.01 -9.00
C PHE A 167 -16.58 -8.26 -9.53
N HIS A 168 -16.46 -8.36 -10.86
CA HIS A 168 -15.26 -8.75 -11.60
C HIS A 168 -14.63 -10.14 -11.26
N PHE A 169 -13.90 -10.71 -12.22
CA PHE A 169 -12.99 -11.88 -12.08
C PHE A 169 -13.59 -13.21 -11.54
N GLY A 170 -14.89 -13.42 -11.71
CA GLY A 170 -15.56 -14.70 -11.42
C GLY A 170 -15.88 -14.94 -9.95
N ASN A 171 -16.80 -15.86 -9.67
CA ASN A 171 -17.31 -16.10 -8.30
C ASN A 171 -16.57 -17.22 -7.54
N LYS A 172 -15.79 -18.06 -8.23
CA LYS A 172 -15.06 -19.18 -7.63
C LYS A 172 -14.14 -18.75 -6.49
N ARG A 173 -13.56 -17.54 -6.58
CA ARG A 173 -12.66 -16.99 -5.55
C ARG A 173 -13.30 -16.86 -4.16
N LEU A 174 -14.63 -16.73 -4.10
CA LEU A 174 -15.37 -16.57 -2.84
C LEU A 174 -15.42 -17.87 -2.02
N ALA A 175 -15.26 -19.02 -2.68
CA ALA A 175 -15.29 -20.34 -2.06
C ALA A 175 -13.91 -20.83 -1.58
N ALA A 176 -12.88 -19.99 -1.68
CA ALA A 176 -11.52 -20.34 -1.26
C ALA A 176 -10.92 -19.25 -0.38
N ARG A 177 -10.33 -19.63 0.75
CA ARG A 177 -9.47 -18.75 1.56
C ARG A 177 -8.06 -18.72 0.96
N LYS A 178 -7.98 -18.05 -0.19
CA LYS A 178 -6.78 -17.86 -1.02
C LYS A 178 -6.65 -16.38 -1.38
N ALA A 179 -5.44 -15.91 -1.69
CA ALA A 179 -5.24 -14.57 -2.22
C ALA A 179 -6.16 -14.32 -3.43
N GLN A 180 -7.02 -13.32 -3.34
CA GLN A 180 -8.12 -13.14 -4.29
C GLN A 180 -7.61 -12.69 -5.66
N TYR A 181 -6.57 -11.86 -5.67
CA TYR A 181 -5.95 -11.38 -6.91
C TYR A 181 -5.31 -12.48 -7.78
N HIS A 182 -5.05 -13.69 -7.25
CA HIS A 182 -4.59 -14.83 -8.06
C HIS A 182 -5.62 -15.23 -9.13
N PHE A 183 -6.92 -14.96 -8.91
CA PHE A 183 -7.98 -15.20 -9.88
C PHE A 183 -8.10 -14.09 -10.95
N GLY A 184 -7.17 -13.14 -10.95
CA GLY A 184 -7.23 -11.91 -11.75
C GLY A 184 -7.78 -10.74 -10.96
N TRP A 185 -7.30 -9.54 -11.31
CA TRP A 185 -7.86 -8.28 -10.82
C TRP A 185 -7.78 -7.22 -11.92
N ASP A 186 -8.40 -6.06 -11.73
CA ASP A 186 -8.44 -4.98 -12.73
C ASP A 186 -7.10 -4.26 -12.95
N TRP A 187 -6.07 -4.69 -12.22
CA TRP A 187 -4.66 -4.33 -12.38
C TRP A 187 -3.72 -5.55 -12.43
N GLY A 188 -4.22 -6.79 -12.31
CA GLY A 188 -3.41 -7.99 -12.11
C GLY A 188 -3.78 -9.15 -13.05
N PRO A 189 -2.83 -10.04 -13.41
CA PRO A 189 -3.10 -11.15 -14.31
C PRO A 189 -3.87 -12.28 -13.61
N VAL A 190 -4.48 -13.17 -14.38
CA VAL A 190 -5.04 -14.44 -13.88
C VAL A 190 -3.90 -15.45 -13.78
N LEU A 191 -3.38 -15.66 -12.57
CA LEU A 191 -2.33 -16.64 -12.27
C LEU A 191 -2.72 -17.40 -11.00
N THR A 192 -3.57 -18.42 -11.16
CA THR A 192 -4.05 -19.29 -10.08
C THR A 192 -2.93 -20.24 -9.62
N ASP A 193 -1.94 -19.69 -8.91
CA ASP A 193 -0.75 -20.41 -8.46
C ASP A 193 -1.04 -21.38 -7.32
N CYS A 194 -0.10 -22.27 -7.00
CA CYS A 194 -0.17 -23.13 -5.81
C CYS A 194 1.23 -23.55 -5.35
N GLY A 195 1.36 -23.94 -4.09
CA GLY A 195 2.62 -24.47 -3.56
C GLY A 195 2.93 -24.10 -2.11
N PRO A 196 4.08 -24.56 -1.61
CA PRO A 196 4.61 -24.20 -0.29
C PRO A 196 5.16 -22.76 -0.31
N TRP A 197 4.23 -21.80 -0.24
CA TRP A 197 4.52 -20.36 -0.39
C TRP A 197 5.23 -19.73 0.82
N LYS A 198 5.40 -20.49 1.92
CA LYS A 198 6.21 -20.13 3.09
C LYS A 198 7.09 -21.30 3.53
N GLN A 199 7.90 -21.08 4.58
CA GLN A 199 8.91 -22.03 5.04
C GLN A 199 8.29 -23.32 5.59
N ILE A 200 9.05 -24.41 5.49
CA ILE A 200 8.74 -25.70 6.11
C ILE A 200 9.94 -26.16 6.92
N TYR A 201 9.73 -26.57 8.17
CA TYR A 201 10.82 -26.96 9.06
C TYR A 201 10.35 -27.85 10.21
N LEU A 202 11.28 -28.52 10.86
CA LEU A 202 11.04 -29.25 12.11
C LEU A 202 11.39 -28.36 13.30
N GLU A 203 10.51 -28.32 14.30
CA GLU A 203 10.85 -27.84 15.65
C GLU A 203 10.99 -29.02 16.60
N ILE A 204 12.10 -29.04 17.34
CA ILE A 204 12.38 -30.09 18.31
C ILE A 204 12.62 -29.44 19.66
N TYR A 205 11.71 -29.64 20.61
CA TYR A 205 11.73 -28.94 21.90
C TYR A 205 11.16 -29.81 23.01
N GLN A 206 11.56 -29.53 24.26
CA GLN A 206 10.85 -30.03 25.45
C GLN A 206 9.97 -28.92 26.05
N THR A 207 10.39 -27.66 25.94
CA THR A 207 9.65 -26.50 26.43
C THR A 207 9.86 -25.36 25.45
N ARG A 208 8.81 -24.57 25.19
CA ARG A 208 8.87 -23.43 24.29
C ARG A 208 7.95 -22.29 24.71
N LEU A 209 8.27 -21.08 24.26
CA LEU A 209 7.34 -19.96 24.19
C LEU A 209 6.50 -20.10 22.93
N THR A 210 5.17 -20.18 23.08
CA THR A 210 4.23 -20.24 21.94
C THR A 210 3.80 -18.87 21.48
N ASP A 211 3.75 -17.90 22.40
CA ASP A 211 3.23 -16.57 22.13
C ASP A 211 3.83 -15.53 23.09
N ILE A 212 4.04 -14.31 22.58
CA ILE A 212 4.31 -13.11 23.37
C ILE A 212 3.38 -12.01 22.87
N SER A 213 2.68 -11.36 23.81
CA SER A 213 1.91 -10.14 23.58
C SER A 213 2.47 -9.00 24.40
N VAL A 214 2.58 -7.83 23.79
CA VAL A 214 2.98 -6.60 24.46
C VAL A 214 1.87 -5.59 24.27
N ARG A 215 1.34 -5.07 25.36
CA ARG A 215 0.37 -3.96 25.35
C ARG A 215 0.94 -2.80 26.16
N THR A 216 0.64 -1.58 25.72
CA THR A 216 1.18 -0.38 26.33
C THR A 216 0.06 0.56 26.73
N HIS A 217 0.06 1.00 27.99
CA HIS A 217 -0.88 1.96 28.52
C HIS A 217 -0.12 3.22 28.93
N LEU A 218 -0.42 4.34 28.25
CA LEU A 218 0.16 5.64 28.56
C LEU A 218 -0.71 6.40 29.56
N ASP A 219 -0.07 7.08 30.50
CA ASP A 219 -0.76 8.07 31.33
C ASP A 219 -1.16 9.31 30.51
N SER A 220 -2.14 10.08 30.99
CA SER A 220 -2.65 11.25 30.26
C SER A 220 -1.61 12.36 29.99
N ALA A 221 -0.49 12.35 30.71
CA ALA A 221 0.60 13.31 30.53
C ALA A 221 1.74 12.78 29.64
N HIS A 222 1.63 11.52 29.17
CA HIS A 222 2.67 10.80 28.43
C HIS A 222 4.04 10.75 29.12
N ARG A 223 4.06 10.80 30.46
CA ARG A 223 5.28 10.70 31.29
C ARG A 223 5.54 9.29 31.79
N GLU A 224 4.56 8.41 31.66
CA GLU A 224 4.64 7.05 32.12
C GLU A 224 3.92 6.08 31.19
N ALA A 225 4.57 4.96 30.93
CA ALA A 225 3.95 3.82 30.26
C ALA A 225 3.97 2.59 31.18
N ILE A 226 2.83 1.92 31.27
CA ILE A 226 2.76 0.54 31.76
C ILE A 226 2.81 -0.38 30.54
N VAL A 227 3.81 -1.26 30.51
CA VAL A 227 3.99 -2.26 29.47
C VAL A 227 3.59 -3.62 30.04
N ASP A 228 2.44 -4.11 29.61
CA ASP A 228 1.96 -5.45 29.94
C ASP A 228 2.58 -6.45 28.97
N VAL A 229 3.41 -7.35 29.50
CA VAL A 229 4.00 -8.46 28.76
C VAL A 229 3.28 -9.74 29.17
N SER A 230 2.50 -10.29 28.25
CA SER A 230 1.87 -11.60 28.37
C SER A 230 2.63 -12.61 27.52
N PHE A 231 2.82 -13.82 28.03
CA PHE A 231 3.42 -14.90 27.25
C PHE A 231 2.83 -16.25 27.63
N GLN A 232 2.93 -17.20 26.71
CA GLN A 232 2.45 -18.56 26.90
C GLN A 232 3.59 -19.57 26.72
N VAL A 233 3.61 -20.55 27.61
CA VAL A 233 4.62 -21.61 27.69
C VAL A 233 3.94 -22.95 27.44
N GLU A 234 4.56 -23.75 26.58
CA GLU A 234 4.24 -25.17 26.42
C GLU A 234 5.42 -25.97 26.97
N GLY A 235 5.16 -26.91 27.89
CA GLY A 235 6.20 -27.62 28.66
C GLY A 235 6.34 -27.09 30.09
N SER A 236 7.54 -27.17 30.67
CA SER A 236 7.79 -26.78 32.06
C SER A 236 9.08 -25.97 32.19
N ALA A 237 8.97 -24.83 32.87
CA ALA A 237 10.06 -23.93 33.22
C ALA A 237 9.82 -23.39 34.64
N ASP A 238 10.88 -23.12 35.40
CA ASP A 238 10.75 -22.62 36.78
C ASP A 238 10.46 -21.12 36.84
N TYR A 239 11.11 -20.34 35.98
CA TYR A 239 10.92 -18.89 35.90
C TYR A 239 11.19 -18.35 34.50
N ALA A 240 10.65 -17.15 34.22
CA ALA A 240 10.96 -16.38 33.04
C ALA A 240 11.67 -15.07 33.42
N ARG A 241 12.63 -14.67 32.59
CA ARG A 241 13.24 -13.33 32.62
C ARG A 241 12.68 -12.52 31.46
N ILE A 242 12.00 -11.42 31.78
CA ILE A 242 11.50 -10.45 30.83
C ILE A 242 12.47 -9.28 30.82
N ARG A 243 12.91 -8.89 29.62
CA ARG A 243 13.79 -7.74 29.41
C ARG A 243 13.16 -6.80 28.39
N ILE A 244 13.08 -5.52 28.74
CA ILE A 244 12.73 -4.46 27.80
C ILE A 244 14.03 -3.75 27.39
N GLU A 245 14.28 -3.68 26.09
CA GLU A 245 15.47 -3.06 25.51
C GLU A 245 15.08 -1.94 24.53
N ARG A 246 15.91 -0.91 24.42
CA ARG A 246 15.84 0.13 23.38
C ARG A 246 17.25 0.42 22.91
N ASP A 247 17.47 0.47 21.60
CA ASP A 247 18.81 0.69 21.01
C ASP A 247 19.87 -0.32 21.51
N GLY A 248 19.44 -1.56 21.79
CA GLY A 248 20.27 -2.63 22.36
C GLY A 248 20.62 -2.47 23.85
N LEU A 249 20.13 -1.42 24.51
CA LEU A 249 20.36 -1.15 25.93
C LEU A 249 19.17 -1.61 26.76
N ASN A 250 19.43 -2.25 27.91
CA ASN A 250 18.38 -2.61 28.83
C ASN A 250 17.74 -1.37 29.46
N VAL A 251 16.43 -1.24 29.30
CA VAL A 251 15.61 -0.19 29.91
C VAL A 251 15.08 -0.68 31.26
N GLU A 252 14.49 -1.88 31.27
CA GLU A 252 13.91 -2.50 32.47
C GLU A 252 13.98 -4.03 32.39
N SER A 253 13.96 -4.69 33.54
CA SER A 253 13.96 -6.16 33.63
C SER A 253 13.04 -6.66 34.74
N ARG A 254 12.41 -7.82 34.53
CA ARG A 254 11.55 -8.49 35.51
C ARG A 254 11.83 -9.99 35.50
N VAL A 255 11.86 -10.60 36.68
CA VAL A 255 11.86 -12.07 36.82
C VAL A 255 10.52 -12.48 37.42
N VAL A 256 9.89 -13.50 36.84
CA VAL A 256 8.62 -14.06 37.31
C VAL A 256 8.74 -15.57 37.42
N SER A 257 8.32 -16.11 38.57
CA SER A 257 8.17 -17.56 38.74
C SER A 257 6.98 -18.05 37.90
N LEU A 258 7.10 -19.24 37.31
CA LEU A 258 6.07 -19.80 36.43
C LEU A 258 5.30 -20.89 37.18
N THR A 259 3.98 -20.68 37.31
CA THR A 259 3.04 -21.64 37.89
C THR A 259 1.94 -22.05 36.91
N ASP A 260 1.73 -21.24 35.88
CA ASP A 260 0.65 -21.35 34.91
C ASP A 260 1.21 -21.32 33.48
N GLU A 261 0.51 -21.93 32.53
CA GLU A 261 0.88 -21.92 31.11
C GLU A 261 0.89 -20.50 30.52
N ARG A 262 0.04 -19.61 31.03
CA ARG A 262 -0.04 -18.21 30.60
C ARG A 262 0.29 -17.29 31.76
N THR A 263 1.30 -16.45 31.57
CA THR A 263 1.75 -15.46 32.57
C THR A 263 1.62 -14.06 31.99
N THR A 264 1.22 -13.09 32.82
CA THR A 264 1.21 -11.65 32.47
C THR A 264 1.90 -10.85 33.57
N THR A 265 2.76 -9.92 33.17
CA THR A 265 3.44 -9.02 34.11
C THR A 265 3.48 -7.59 33.57
N ALA A 266 3.30 -6.63 34.46
CA ALA A 266 3.33 -5.20 34.14
C ALA A 266 4.71 -4.62 34.47
N ILE A 267 5.32 -3.93 33.51
CA ILE A 267 6.61 -3.25 33.66
C ILE A 267 6.39 -1.75 33.46
N ARG A 268 6.79 -0.94 34.43
CA ARG A 268 6.64 0.51 34.39
C ARG A 268 7.87 1.15 33.76
N ILE A 269 7.65 1.98 32.74
CA ILE A 269 8.69 2.79 32.08
C ILE A 269 8.37 4.26 32.34
N ARG A 270 9.30 4.98 32.97
CA ARG A 270 9.22 6.43 33.18
C ARG A 270 9.86 7.17 32.01
N ASP A 271 9.26 8.31 31.66
CA ASP A 271 9.68 9.17 30.55
C ASP A 271 9.91 8.36 29.24
N PRO A 272 8.91 7.56 28.81
CA PRO A 272 9.07 6.68 27.65
C PRO A 272 9.34 7.48 26.38
N LYS A 273 10.15 6.91 25.48
CA LYS A 273 10.31 7.42 24.11
C LYS A 273 9.18 6.88 23.25
N LEU A 274 8.19 7.71 22.96
CA LEU A 274 7.01 7.26 22.21
C LEU A 274 7.35 6.94 20.75
N TRP A 275 6.61 6.00 20.18
CA TRP A 275 6.57 5.79 18.74
C TRP A 275 5.66 6.86 18.10
N TRP A 276 6.17 7.52 17.07
CA TRP A 276 5.43 8.52 16.29
C TRP A 276 5.45 8.16 14.80
N PRO A 277 4.37 8.50 14.06
CA PRO A 277 4.47 8.62 12.61
C PRO A 277 5.54 9.66 12.24
N TRP A 278 6.25 9.45 11.14
CA TRP A 278 7.45 10.22 10.80
C TRP A 278 7.20 11.72 10.59
N THR A 279 5.96 12.09 10.27
CA THR A 279 5.54 13.49 10.11
C THR A 279 5.42 14.23 11.45
N LEU A 280 5.31 13.51 12.57
CA LEU A 280 5.07 14.07 13.90
C LEU A 280 6.24 13.88 14.87
N GLY A 281 7.12 12.91 14.63
CA GLY A 281 8.28 12.65 15.49
C GLY A 281 9.03 11.37 15.13
N ASP A 282 9.92 10.96 16.02
CA ASP A 282 10.73 9.76 15.82
C ASP A 282 9.93 8.47 16.10
N PRO A 283 10.00 7.46 15.22
CA PRO A 283 9.37 6.15 15.42
C PRO A 283 10.19 5.28 16.40
N ASN A 284 10.22 5.67 17.68
CA ASN A 284 10.99 4.93 18.69
C ASN A 284 10.42 3.52 18.92
N LEU A 285 11.31 2.52 18.92
CA LEU A 285 10.95 1.12 19.09
C LEU A 285 11.72 0.48 20.25
N TYR A 286 11.03 -0.39 20.96
CA TYR A 286 11.55 -1.23 22.04
C TYR A 286 11.51 -2.70 21.63
N THR A 287 12.25 -3.53 22.34
CA THR A 287 12.19 -4.99 22.24
C THR A 287 11.82 -5.58 23.59
N ALA A 288 10.74 -6.36 23.65
CA ALA A 288 10.41 -7.21 24.78
C ALA A 288 10.98 -8.61 24.51
N LYS A 289 11.98 -9.03 25.27
CA LYS A 289 12.56 -10.37 25.22
C LYS A 289 12.15 -11.17 26.44
N VAL A 290 11.59 -12.35 26.22
CA VAL A 290 11.25 -13.32 27.28
C VAL A 290 12.18 -14.52 27.12
N THR A 291 12.79 -14.94 28.22
CA THR A 291 13.68 -16.11 28.26
C THR A 291 13.27 -17.03 29.40
N LEU A 292 13.08 -18.32 29.12
CA LEU A 292 12.68 -19.36 30.07
C LEU A 292 13.90 -20.06 30.67
N PHE A 293 13.85 -20.34 31.98
CA PHE A 293 14.93 -21.00 32.71
C PHE A 293 14.43 -22.10 33.62
N ASN A 294 15.30 -23.09 33.86
CA ASN A 294 15.21 -24.00 35.00
C ASN A 294 16.29 -23.70 36.05
N SER A 295 15.91 -23.81 37.31
CA SER A 295 16.79 -23.78 38.47
C SER A 295 17.38 -25.17 38.69
N SER A 296 18.60 -25.41 38.17
CA SER A 296 19.40 -26.55 38.62
C SER A 296 20.35 -26.08 39.73
N GLU A 297 20.69 -26.96 40.68
CA GLU A 297 21.52 -26.66 41.87
C GLU A 297 22.93 -26.09 41.54
N SER A 298 23.35 -26.07 40.27
CA SER A 298 24.68 -25.62 39.85
C SER A 298 24.75 -24.64 38.66
N SER A 299 23.64 -24.35 37.97
CA SER A 299 23.62 -23.34 36.87
C SER A 299 22.19 -23.00 36.39
N GLU A 300 21.99 -21.75 35.94
CA GLU A 300 20.79 -21.35 35.17
C GLU A 300 20.86 -21.93 33.74
N GLU A 301 19.95 -22.85 33.40
CA GLU A 301 19.86 -23.44 32.05
C GLU A 301 18.74 -22.74 31.26
N GLU A 302 19.08 -22.08 30.16
CA GLU A 302 18.13 -21.45 29.24
C GLU A 302 17.41 -22.52 28.40
N LEU A 303 16.07 -22.49 28.40
CA LEU A 303 15.24 -23.49 27.71
C LEU A 303 14.75 -22.99 26.35
N ASP A 304 14.28 -21.75 26.30
CA ASP A 304 13.80 -21.08 25.10
C ASP A 304 13.79 -19.57 25.30
N SER A 305 13.84 -18.83 24.20
CA SER A 305 13.65 -17.38 24.19
C SER A 305 12.88 -16.93 22.97
N LEU A 306 12.01 -15.94 23.17
CA LEU A 306 11.28 -15.27 22.11
C LEU A 306 11.30 -13.76 22.39
N GLN A 307 11.29 -12.97 21.33
CA GLN A 307 11.29 -11.52 21.43
C GLN A 307 10.32 -10.90 20.43
N LYS A 308 9.75 -9.76 20.82
CA LYS A 308 8.90 -8.93 19.95
C LYS A 308 9.31 -7.48 20.05
N ARG A 309 9.41 -6.83 18.90
CA ARG A 309 9.57 -5.38 18.82
C ARG A 309 8.21 -4.73 19.04
N PHE A 310 8.18 -3.56 19.65
CA PHE A 310 6.94 -2.81 19.86
C PHE A 310 7.22 -1.32 19.97
N GLY A 311 6.21 -0.50 19.73
CA GLY A 311 6.25 0.94 19.96
C GLY A 311 5.28 1.33 21.07
N ILE A 312 5.70 2.24 21.95
CA ILE A 312 4.81 2.81 22.97
C ILE A 312 4.06 3.97 22.33
N ARG A 313 2.76 3.80 22.08
CA ARG A 313 1.91 4.87 21.53
C ARG A 313 0.45 4.65 21.90
N LYS A 314 -0.34 5.73 21.83
CA LYS A 314 -1.79 5.71 21.88
C LYS A 314 -2.34 6.01 20.48
N ILE A 315 -3.37 5.28 20.03
CA ILE A 315 -4.06 5.55 18.77
C ILE A 315 -5.57 5.49 18.94
N GLU A 316 -6.29 6.43 18.33
CA GLU A 316 -7.75 6.52 18.39
C GLU A 316 -8.31 6.85 17.00
N LEU A 317 -9.45 6.24 16.66
CA LEU A 317 -10.29 6.67 15.54
C LEU A 317 -11.37 7.61 16.09
N VAL A 318 -11.36 8.87 15.66
CA VAL A 318 -12.21 9.93 16.21
C VAL A 318 -13.41 10.20 15.29
N GLN A 319 -14.60 9.95 15.85
CA GLN A 319 -15.88 10.24 15.22
C GLN A 319 -16.71 11.15 16.12
N GLN A 320 -16.75 12.44 15.79
CA GLN A 320 -17.45 13.47 16.57
C GLN A 320 -18.23 14.43 15.65
N PRO A 321 -19.30 15.08 16.12
CA PRO A 321 -20.02 16.08 15.33
C PRO A 321 -19.11 17.21 14.83
N LEU A 322 -19.38 17.65 13.60
CA LEU A 322 -18.67 18.77 12.97
C LEU A 322 -19.43 20.09 13.18
N ARG A 323 -18.70 21.21 13.11
CA ARG A 323 -19.26 22.55 13.04
C ARG A 323 -19.57 22.88 11.60
N ASP A 324 -20.72 23.48 11.33
CA ASP A 324 -21.11 23.99 10.01
C ASP A 324 -21.35 22.89 8.93
N GLN A 325 -21.29 21.59 9.27
CA GLN A 325 -21.65 20.46 8.41
C GLN A 325 -22.33 19.33 9.20
N GLU A 326 -23.18 18.55 8.54
CA GLU A 326 -23.85 17.38 9.13
C GLU A 326 -22.92 16.15 9.27
N GLY A 327 -23.35 15.16 10.04
CA GLY A 327 -22.62 13.90 10.22
C GLY A 327 -21.50 13.98 11.26
N SER A 328 -20.48 13.14 11.10
CA SER A 328 -19.37 13.02 12.06
C SER A 328 -18.01 13.02 11.38
N SER A 329 -16.98 13.48 12.06
CA SER A 329 -15.60 13.38 11.62
C SER A 329 -15.17 11.92 11.44
N PHE A 330 -14.09 11.68 10.73
CA PHE A 330 -13.45 10.37 10.66
C PHE A 330 -11.95 10.54 10.50
N PHE A 331 -11.19 10.53 11.60
CA PHE A 331 -9.73 10.75 11.55
C PHE A 331 -8.99 10.02 12.65
N PHE A 332 -7.70 9.79 12.44
CA PHE A 332 -6.82 9.16 13.42
C PHE A 332 -6.15 10.18 14.32
N ARG A 333 -6.02 9.86 15.61
CA ARG A 333 -5.27 10.62 16.59
C ARG A 333 -4.18 9.73 17.17
N VAL A 334 -2.91 10.14 17.04
CA VAL A 334 -1.77 9.40 17.60
C VAL A 334 -1.11 10.23 18.68
N ASN A 335 -1.00 9.66 19.88
CA ASN A 335 -0.48 10.34 21.08
C ASN A 335 -1.14 11.73 21.27
N ASP A 336 -2.47 11.74 21.14
CA ASP A 336 -3.34 12.92 21.22
C ASP A 336 -3.19 13.98 20.10
N VAL A 337 -2.43 13.70 19.04
CA VAL A 337 -2.28 14.58 17.86
C VAL A 337 -3.10 14.06 16.67
N PRO A 338 -4.07 14.84 16.15
CA PRO A 338 -4.83 14.50 14.93
C PRO A 338 -3.93 14.35 13.69
N ILE A 339 -4.28 13.47 12.77
CA ILE A 339 -3.52 13.23 11.54
C ILE A 339 -4.44 13.37 10.33
N PHE A 340 -3.97 14.14 9.34
CA PHE A 340 -4.48 14.03 7.98
C PHE A 340 -3.81 12.81 7.31
N ALA A 341 -4.59 11.77 7.01
CA ALA A 341 -4.11 10.52 6.44
C ALA A 341 -3.89 10.66 4.92
N ALA A 342 -2.78 11.29 4.53
CA ALA A 342 -2.28 11.28 3.16
C ALA A 342 -1.57 9.95 2.87
N GLY A 343 -1.99 9.24 1.83
CA GLY A 343 -1.51 7.89 1.60
C GLY A 343 -1.90 7.27 0.27
N SER A 344 -1.74 5.95 0.20
CA SER A 344 -2.09 5.10 -0.95
C SER A 344 -2.51 3.70 -0.50
N CYS A 345 -3.31 3.04 -1.31
CA CYS A 345 -3.60 1.62 -1.19
C CYS A 345 -2.41 0.77 -1.66
N TRP A 346 -2.13 -0.29 -0.94
CA TRP A 346 -1.07 -1.27 -1.17
C TRP A 346 -1.68 -2.57 -1.72
N VAL A 347 -1.11 -3.05 -2.81
CA VAL A 347 -1.42 -4.38 -3.38
C VAL A 347 -0.17 -5.28 -3.29
N PRO A 348 -0.26 -6.61 -3.46
CA PRO A 348 0.91 -7.49 -3.45
C PRO A 348 2.01 -7.06 -4.43
N LEU A 349 3.28 -7.22 -4.05
CA LEU A 349 4.45 -6.75 -4.83
C LEU A 349 4.76 -7.55 -6.10
N ASP A 350 4.21 -8.75 -6.22
CA ASP A 350 4.46 -9.67 -7.31
C ASP A 350 3.29 -10.65 -7.41
N SER A 351 2.96 -11.14 -8.61
CA SER A 351 2.02 -12.25 -8.79
C SER A 351 2.55 -13.57 -8.22
N PHE A 352 3.87 -13.67 -8.03
CA PHE A 352 4.54 -14.75 -7.32
C PHE A 352 5.07 -14.24 -5.99
N VAL A 353 4.24 -14.29 -4.95
CA VAL A 353 4.49 -13.69 -3.63
C VAL A 353 5.84 -14.06 -3.01
N SER A 354 6.40 -15.23 -3.31
CA SER A 354 7.71 -15.69 -2.81
C SER A 354 8.92 -14.97 -3.43
N ARG A 355 8.75 -14.16 -4.49
CA ARG A 355 9.81 -13.31 -5.05
C ARG A 355 10.09 -12.05 -4.22
N ALA A 356 9.17 -11.66 -3.35
CA ALA A 356 9.33 -10.44 -2.55
C ALA A 356 10.44 -10.62 -1.50
N THR A 357 11.34 -9.63 -1.39
CA THR A 357 12.40 -9.62 -0.37
C THR A 357 12.18 -8.52 0.66
N PRO A 358 12.71 -8.66 1.89
CA PRO A 358 12.64 -7.60 2.91
C PRO A 358 13.15 -6.24 2.41
N GLU A 359 14.19 -6.22 1.59
CA GLU A 359 14.74 -5.01 0.99
C GLU A 359 13.76 -4.36 0.01
N LYS A 360 13.04 -5.16 -0.81
CA LYS A 360 12.03 -4.65 -1.74
C LYS A 360 10.88 -4.00 -0.95
N TYR A 361 10.39 -4.64 0.11
CA TYR A 361 9.39 -4.03 1.01
C TYR A 361 9.86 -2.70 1.59
N ARG A 362 11.09 -2.66 2.15
CA ARG A 362 11.62 -1.42 2.73
C ARG A 362 11.74 -0.31 1.69
N ARG A 363 12.17 -0.61 0.47
CA ARG A 363 12.26 0.37 -0.62
C ARG A 363 10.88 0.94 -0.99
N TRP A 364 9.84 0.12 -1.01
CA TRP A 364 8.48 0.59 -1.26
C TRP A 364 7.91 1.47 -0.14
N ILE A 365 8.15 1.12 1.13
CA ILE A 365 7.72 1.98 2.25
C ILE A 365 8.52 3.28 2.28
N GLN A 366 9.81 3.22 1.94
CA GLN A 366 10.63 4.42 1.77
C GLN A 366 10.07 5.30 0.64
N LEU A 367 9.68 4.72 -0.50
CA LEU A 367 9.06 5.42 -1.61
C LEU A 367 7.77 6.15 -1.17
N ALA A 368 6.90 5.50 -0.38
CA ALA A 368 5.72 6.15 0.19
C ALA A 368 6.11 7.33 1.09
N LYS A 369 7.04 7.13 2.03
CA LYS A 369 7.56 8.19 2.91
C LYS A 369 8.15 9.37 2.13
N ASP A 370 8.90 9.10 1.06
CA ASP A 370 9.55 10.14 0.23
C ASP A 370 8.54 11.00 -0.55
N THR A 371 7.30 10.54 -0.69
CA THR A 371 6.15 11.33 -1.20
C THR A 371 5.34 12.02 -0.11
N ASN A 372 5.91 12.14 1.09
CA ASN A 372 5.27 12.71 2.26
C ASN A 372 3.99 11.97 2.70
N GLN A 373 3.79 10.71 2.31
CA GLN A 373 2.66 9.90 2.78
C GLN A 373 2.90 9.42 4.22
N VAL A 374 1.85 9.42 5.03
CA VAL A 374 1.88 8.98 6.44
C VAL A 374 1.18 7.65 6.65
N MET A 375 0.39 7.18 5.68
CA MET A 375 -0.40 5.95 5.79
C MET A 375 -0.38 5.15 4.49
N ILE A 376 -0.34 3.82 4.61
CA ILE A 376 -0.71 2.90 3.53
C ILE A 376 -1.92 2.06 3.95
N ARG A 377 -2.74 1.65 2.98
CA ARG A 377 -3.85 0.70 3.21
C ARG A 377 -3.55 -0.64 2.55
N ILE A 378 -3.32 -1.68 3.34
CA ILE A 378 -3.18 -3.06 2.82
C ILE A 378 -4.59 -3.54 2.44
N TRP A 379 -4.82 -3.62 1.14
CA TRP A 379 -6.12 -3.92 0.54
C TRP A 379 -6.51 -5.40 0.68
N GLY A 380 -7.80 -5.65 0.94
CA GLY A 380 -8.33 -6.95 1.36
C GLY A 380 -8.35 -8.11 0.35
N GLY A 381 -8.05 -7.92 -0.93
CA GLY A 381 -7.95 -9.06 -1.87
C GLY A 381 -6.52 -9.55 -2.12
N GLY A 382 -5.55 -9.00 -1.40
CA GLY A 382 -4.14 -9.40 -1.44
C GLY A 382 -3.83 -10.56 -0.49
N ILE A 383 -2.80 -10.36 0.34
CA ILE A 383 -2.36 -11.30 1.39
C ILE A 383 -2.15 -10.56 2.71
N TYR A 384 -2.16 -11.28 3.83
CA TYR A 384 -1.50 -10.78 5.04
C TYR A 384 0.00 -10.75 4.77
N GLU A 385 0.52 -9.56 4.54
CA GLU A 385 1.88 -9.35 4.04
C GLU A 385 2.97 -9.92 4.94
N HIS A 386 4.16 -10.07 4.36
CA HIS A 386 5.35 -10.52 5.06
C HIS A 386 5.70 -9.57 6.21
N ASP A 387 6.24 -10.09 7.32
CA ASP A 387 6.61 -9.29 8.52
C ASP A 387 7.49 -8.08 8.16
N ALA A 388 8.34 -8.24 7.15
CA ALA A 388 9.22 -7.18 6.62
C ALA A 388 8.49 -5.91 6.15
N LEU A 389 7.24 -5.99 5.67
CA LEU A 389 6.44 -4.81 5.34
C LEU A 389 6.15 -4.00 6.61
N PHE A 390 5.67 -4.68 7.64
CA PHE A 390 5.29 -4.07 8.91
C PHE A 390 6.51 -3.58 9.68
N ASP A 391 7.61 -4.34 9.68
CA ASP A 391 8.90 -3.90 10.23
C ASP A 391 9.38 -2.61 9.54
N ALA A 392 9.25 -2.51 8.21
CA ALA A 392 9.60 -1.30 7.48
C ALA A 392 8.66 -0.13 7.83
N CYS A 393 7.36 -0.37 7.98
CA CYS A 393 6.39 0.65 8.42
C CYS A 393 6.68 1.15 9.84
N ASP A 394 6.99 0.23 10.75
CA ASP A 394 7.36 0.53 12.14
C ASP A 394 8.63 1.38 12.19
N ASP A 395 9.68 0.99 11.45
CA ASP A 395 10.97 1.70 11.36
C ASP A 395 10.85 3.09 10.74
N LEU A 396 10.03 3.21 9.70
CA LEU A 396 9.91 4.41 8.89
C LEU A 396 8.79 5.34 9.37
N GLY A 397 8.01 4.94 10.38
CA GLY A 397 6.92 5.73 10.95
C GLY A 397 5.73 5.89 10.00
N VAL A 398 5.41 4.86 9.22
CA VAL A 398 4.26 4.84 8.29
C VAL A 398 3.13 4.04 8.93
N LEU A 399 1.93 4.63 9.02
CA LEU A 399 0.75 3.98 9.55
C LEU A 399 0.17 2.97 8.55
N VAL A 400 -0.47 1.92 9.06
CA VAL A 400 -1.09 0.88 8.24
C VAL A 400 -2.59 0.79 8.57
N TRP A 401 -3.43 1.02 7.57
CA TRP A 401 -4.80 0.54 7.54
C TRP A 401 -4.76 -0.90 7.02
N HIS A 402 -5.18 -1.88 7.82
CA HIS A 402 -5.07 -3.30 7.45
C HIS A 402 -6.46 -3.90 7.23
N ASP A 403 -6.81 -4.23 5.99
CA ASP A 403 -8.02 -5.01 5.71
C ASP A 403 -7.79 -6.49 6.09
N PHE A 404 -8.81 -7.19 6.57
CA PHE A 404 -8.84 -8.66 6.50
C PHE A 404 -9.02 -9.10 5.05
N MET A 405 -8.63 -10.35 4.74
CA MET A 405 -8.51 -10.80 3.35
C MET A 405 -9.88 -11.14 2.69
N PHE A 406 -10.75 -10.13 2.57
CA PHE A 406 -12.05 -10.16 1.92
C PHE A 406 -12.18 -8.94 0.99
N ALA A 407 -12.61 -9.16 -0.26
CA ALA A 407 -12.79 -8.07 -1.21
C ALA A 407 -13.86 -8.33 -2.26
N CYS A 408 -14.66 -7.29 -2.56
CA CYS A 408 -15.62 -7.16 -3.64
C CYS A 408 -16.54 -8.38 -3.85
N GLY A 409 -17.01 -9.01 -2.76
CA GLY A 409 -17.77 -10.26 -2.85
C GLY A 409 -18.69 -10.56 -1.67
N ILE A 410 -19.72 -11.37 -1.93
CA ILE A 410 -20.58 -11.93 -0.88
C ILE A 410 -20.03 -13.30 -0.48
N TYR A 411 -19.17 -13.29 0.54
CA TYR A 411 -18.60 -14.51 1.11
C TYR A 411 -19.62 -15.31 1.92
N PRO A 412 -19.51 -16.64 1.96
CA PRO A 412 -20.39 -17.50 2.75
C PRO A 412 -20.05 -17.41 4.24
N ALA A 413 -20.92 -17.93 5.11
CA ALA A 413 -20.66 -18.04 6.56
C ALA A 413 -21.20 -19.34 7.19
N TYR A 414 -21.19 -20.44 6.44
CA TYR A 414 -21.48 -21.77 7.01
C TYR A 414 -20.35 -22.19 7.97
N SER A 415 -20.66 -23.11 8.90
CA SER A 415 -19.81 -23.36 10.07
C SER A 415 -18.35 -23.72 9.75
N SER A 416 -18.07 -24.58 8.77
CA SER A 416 -16.68 -24.93 8.43
C SER A 416 -15.89 -23.76 7.83
N PHE A 417 -16.55 -22.90 7.04
CA PHE A 417 -15.93 -21.68 6.53
C PHE A 417 -15.68 -20.68 7.65
N GLU A 418 -16.64 -20.52 8.57
CA GLU A 418 -16.46 -19.69 9.78
C GLU A 418 -15.27 -20.19 10.61
N ASP A 419 -15.18 -21.49 10.90
CA ASP A 419 -14.08 -22.06 11.67
C ASP A 419 -12.71 -21.81 11.01
N SER A 420 -12.61 -21.98 9.69
CA SER A 420 -11.39 -21.72 8.90
C SER A 420 -11.01 -20.23 8.94
N VAL A 421 -11.98 -19.33 8.73
CA VAL A 421 -11.77 -17.87 8.81
C VAL A 421 -11.34 -17.45 10.22
N MET A 422 -11.97 -17.99 11.26
CA MET A 422 -11.63 -17.61 12.63
C MET A 422 -10.25 -18.10 13.04
N ALA A 423 -9.81 -19.27 12.57
CA ALA A 423 -8.43 -19.71 12.74
C ALA A 423 -7.44 -18.77 12.03
N GLU A 424 -7.72 -18.39 10.78
CA GLU A 424 -6.92 -17.46 9.98
C GLU A 424 -6.76 -16.10 10.68
N VAL A 425 -7.89 -15.52 11.08
CA VAL A 425 -7.96 -14.20 11.71
C VAL A 425 -7.18 -14.19 13.01
N ARG A 426 -7.38 -15.20 13.88
CA ARG A 426 -6.65 -15.27 15.15
C ARG A 426 -5.15 -15.40 14.93
N GLN A 427 -4.71 -16.30 14.04
CA GLN A 427 -3.27 -16.47 13.78
C GLN A 427 -2.64 -15.18 13.26
N ASN A 428 -3.27 -14.49 12.31
CA ASN A 428 -2.71 -13.28 11.70
C ASN A 428 -2.77 -12.07 12.63
N VAL A 429 -3.85 -11.87 13.41
CA VAL A 429 -3.90 -10.82 14.43
C VAL A 429 -2.85 -11.08 15.52
N MET A 430 -2.70 -12.32 16.00
CA MET A 430 -1.65 -12.67 16.97
C MET A 430 -0.24 -12.42 16.41
N ARG A 431 -0.02 -12.76 15.13
CA ARG A 431 1.25 -12.49 14.44
C ARG A 431 1.54 -10.99 14.41
N LEU A 432 0.57 -10.16 14.06
CA LEU A 432 0.78 -8.76 13.69
C LEU A 432 0.52 -7.72 14.80
N ARG A 433 -0.19 -8.07 15.88
CA ARG A 433 -0.63 -7.14 16.94
C ARG A 433 0.46 -6.35 17.67
N HIS A 434 1.72 -6.69 17.49
CA HIS A 434 2.85 -6.03 18.14
C HIS A 434 3.40 -4.85 17.32
N HIS A 435 3.01 -4.73 16.05
CA HIS A 435 3.45 -3.65 15.16
C HIS A 435 2.74 -2.34 15.50
N PRO A 436 3.46 -1.32 16.01
CA PRO A 436 2.88 -0.01 16.21
C PRO A 436 2.48 0.66 14.90
N SER A 437 2.89 0.24 13.71
CA SER A 437 2.39 0.87 12.48
C SER A 437 0.89 0.65 12.26
N ILE A 438 0.31 -0.46 12.72
CA ILE A 438 -1.10 -0.81 12.42
C ILE A 438 -2.06 0.12 13.17
N ALA A 439 -2.76 0.95 12.38
CA ALA A 439 -3.63 2.02 12.84
C ALA A 439 -5.10 1.61 12.99
N VAL A 440 -5.54 0.70 12.13
CA VAL A 440 -6.91 0.17 12.11
C VAL A 440 -6.92 -1.21 11.46
N TRP A 441 -7.77 -2.08 11.97
CA TRP A 441 -8.16 -3.31 11.28
C TRP A 441 -9.53 -3.11 10.64
N CYS A 442 -9.65 -3.46 9.36
CA CYS A 442 -10.86 -3.27 8.57
C CYS A 442 -11.40 -4.62 8.09
N GLY A 443 -12.70 -4.87 8.18
CA GLY A 443 -13.28 -6.19 7.91
C GLY A 443 -13.18 -6.66 6.46
N ASN A 444 -13.26 -5.76 5.48
CA ASN A 444 -13.23 -6.09 4.05
C ASN A 444 -13.00 -4.85 3.17
N ASN A 445 -12.77 -5.10 1.89
CA ASN A 445 -12.88 -4.11 0.81
C ASN A 445 -14.22 -4.24 0.07
N GLU A 446 -15.04 -3.19 0.08
CA GLU A 446 -16.25 -2.98 -0.74
C GLU A 446 -17.35 -4.04 -0.64
N ASP A 447 -17.29 -5.02 0.25
CA ASP A 447 -18.31 -6.08 0.29
C ASP A 447 -19.71 -5.53 0.59
N TYR A 448 -19.81 -4.44 1.37
CA TYR A 448 -21.08 -3.73 1.58
C TYR A 448 -21.61 -3.04 0.32
N ALA A 449 -20.73 -2.47 -0.51
CA ALA A 449 -21.12 -1.90 -1.80
C ALA A 449 -21.56 -3.01 -2.77
N ILE A 450 -20.87 -4.15 -2.75
CA ILE A 450 -21.24 -5.33 -3.54
C ILE A 450 -22.55 -5.93 -3.06
N ALA A 451 -22.83 -6.00 -1.76
CA ALA A 451 -24.11 -6.42 -1.23
C ALA A 451 -25.24 -5.50 -1.74
N TYR A 452 -25.05 -4.19 -1.70
CA TYR A 452 -26.02 -3.25 -2.26
C TYR A 452 -26.27 -3.48 -3.77
N LEU A 453 -25.20 -3.66 -4.55
CA LEU A 453 -25.32 -3.96 -5.99
C LEU A 453 -25.99 -5.32 -6.25
N ALA A 454 -25.67 -6.34 -5.47
CA ALA A 454 -26.29 -7.66 -5.59
C ALA A 454 -27.79 -7.60 -5.27
N GLN A 455 -28.20 -6.79 -4.30
CA GLN A 455 -29.62 -6.59 -4.01
C GLN A 455 -30.36 -5.96 -5.20
N ILE A 456 -29.75 -4.99 -5.87
CA ILE A 456 -30.33 -4.35 -7.05
C ILE A 456 -30.38 -5.31 -8.25
N HIS A 457 -29.29 -6.02 -8.54
CA HIS A 457 -29.14 -6.76 -9.79
C HIS A 457 -29.72 -8.18 -9.73
N VAL A 458 -29.65 -8.84 -8.58
CA VAL A 458 -30.06 -10.24 -8.44
C VAL A 458 -31.02 -10.49 -7.28
N GLY A 459 -31.34 -9.48 -6.45
CA GLY A 459 -32.32 -9.58 -5.36
C GLY A 459 -31.92 -10.53 -4.23
N LYS A 460 -30.61 -10.74 -4.04
CA LYS A 460 -30.06 -11.79 -3.15
C LYS A 460 -29.21 -11.27 -1.99
N ALA A 461 -29.27 -9.98 -1.64
CA ALA A 461 -28.38 -9.39 -0.64
C ALA A 461 -29.10 -8.35 0.23
N ASP A 462 -30.17 -8.79 0.89
CA ASP A 462 -30.89 -7.94 1.84
C ASP A 462 -30.00 -7.64 3.06
N TYR A 463 -29.76 -6.36 3.32
CA TYR A 463 -28.94 -5.87 4.43
C TYR A 463 -29.79 -5.01 5.35
N ASP A 464 -30.23 -5.60 6.47
CA ASP A 464 -30.85 -4.88 7.57
C ASP A 464 -29.81 -4.59 8.67
N ARG A 465 -29.33 -3.35 8.73
CA ARG A 465 -28.34 -2.89 9.73
C ARG A 465 -28.79 -3.09 11.18
N ALA A 466 -30.10 -3.18 11.45
CA ALA A 466 -30.63 -3.38 12.81
C ALA A 466 -30.56 -4.85 13.26
N GLU A 467 -30.52 -5.80 12.31
CA GLU A 467 -30.43 -7.22 12.63
C GLU A 467 -28.99 -7.59 13.01
N MET A 468 -28.80 -8.06 14.24
CA MET A 468 -27.52 -8.42 14.83
C MET A 468 -27.50 -9.85 15.39
N ASP A 469 -28.58 -10.61 15.22
CA ASP A 469 -28.64 -12.02 15.59
C ASP A 469 -27.75 -12.85 14.65
N PRO A 470 -26.69 -13.53 15.15
CA PRO A 470 -25.77 -14.28 14.32
C PRO A 470 -26.43 -15.35 13.46
N ASP A 471 -27.44 -16.05 13.96
CA ASP A 471 -28.08 -17.15 13.24
C ASP A 471 -28.95 -16.63 12.09
N LYS A 472 -29.59 -15.47 12.28
CA LYS A 472 -30.33 -14.80 11.19
C LYS A 472 -29.39 -14.18 10.16
N ILE A 473 -28.28 -13.57 10.59
CA ILE A 473 -27.28 -13.04 9.67
C ILE A 473 -26.74 -14.16 8.77
N LYS A 474 -26.40 -15.33 9.33
CA LYS A 474 -25.93 -16.50 8.56
C LYS A 474 -26.92 -16.96 7.48
N GLN A 475 -28.22 -16.76 7.72
CA GLN A 475 -29.29 -17.14 6.80
C GLN A 475 -29.68 -16.00 5.83
N SER A 476 -29.08 -14.82 5.96
CA SER A 476 -29.38 -13.66 5.12
C SER A 476 -28.72 -13.75 3.74
N GLY A 477 -29.06 -12.82 2.86
CA GLY A 477 -28.42 -12.67 1.55
C GLY A 477 -27.00 -12.12 1.60
N PHE A 478 -26.55 -11.62 2.76
CA PHE A 478 -25.19 -11.11 2.96
C PHE A 478 -24.57 -11.70 4.25
N PRO A 479 -24.31 -13.02 4.28
CA PRO A 479 -23.90 -13.71 5.50
C PRO A 479 -22.49 -13.31 5.98
N ALA A 480 -21.62 -12.84 5.08
CA ALA A 480 -20.28 -12.36 5.42
C ALA A 480 -20.25 -11.24 6.47
N ARG A 481 -21.32 -10.44 6.61
CA ARG A 481 -21.41 -9.41 7.66
C ARG A 481 -21.32 -9.99 9.08
N LEU A 482 -21.56 -11.30 9.26
CA LEU A 482 -21.29 -11.98 10.53
C LEU A 482 -19.84 -11.78 10.95
N PHE A 483 -18.91 -11.91 10.00
CA PHE A 483 -17.50 -11.66 10.26
C PHE A 483 -17.29 -10.18 10.60
N TYR A 484 -17.81 -9.30 9.74
CA TYR A 484 -17.50 -7.87 9.78
C TYR A 484 -18.10 -7.13 10.98
N GLU A 485 -19.26 -7.55 11.49
CA GLU A 485 -19.99 -6.84 12.54
C GLU A 485 -20.01 -7.60 13.88
N VAL A 486 -19.62 -8.87 13.90
CA VAL A 486 -19.63 -9.71 15.11
C VAL A 486 -18.27 -10.34 15.37
N ARG A 487 -17.80 -11.24 14.50
CA ARG A 487 -16.64 -12.11 14.82
C ARG A 487 -15.29 -11.42 14.81
N LEU A 488 -14.99 -10.64 13.77
CA LEU A 488 -13.74 -9.90 13.68
C LEU A 488 -13.64 -8.83 14.81
N PRO A 489 -14.71 -8.07 15.13
CA PRO A 489 -14.73 -7.23 16.33
C PRO A 489 -14.44 -7.98 17.62
N GLU A 490 -15.01 -9.19 17.81
CA GLU A 490 -14.76 -10.01 19.01
C GLU A 490 -13.27 -10.36 19.14
N VAL A 491 -12.62 -10.81 18.06
CA VAL A 491 -11.19 -11.11 18.06
C VAL A 491 -10.34 -9.86 18.27
N CYS A 492 -10.70 -8.75 17.63
CA CYS A 492 -9.98 -7.49 17.81
C CYS A 492 -10.07 -7.01 19.26
N LYS A 493 -11.26 -7.05 19.86
CA LYS A 493 -11.46 -6.68 21.28
C LYS A 493 -10.69 -7.59 22.23
N GLU A 494 -10.55 -8.88 21.91
CA GLU A 494 -9.78 -9.81 22.74
C GLU A 494 -8.26 -9.57 22.63
N LEU A 495 -7.74 -9.45 21.41
CA LEU A 495 -6.31 -9.50 21.14
C LEU A 495 -5.65 -8.12 21.03
N ILE A 496 -6.40 -7.11 20.58
CA ILE A 496 -5.95 -5.75 20.28
C ILE A 496 -7.01 -4.69 20.69
N PRO A 497 -7.47 -4.67 21.95
CA PRO A 497 -8.55 -3.76 22.39
C PRO A 497 -8.21 -2.27 22.22
N ASP A 498 -6.93 -1.93 22.14
CA ASP A 498 -6.43 -0.56 22.02
C ASP A 498 -6.19 -0.12 20.56
N THR A 499 -6.49 -0.98 19.57
CA THR A 499 -6.40 -0.66 18.14
C THR A 499 -7.81 -0.56 17.54
N PRO A 500 -8.15 0.53 16.83
CA PRO A 500 -9.43 0.67 16.16
C PRO A 500 -9.79 -0.49 15.23
N TYR A 501 -11.08 -0.79 15.16
CA TYR A 501 -11.68 -1.72 14.20
C TYR A 501 -12.74 -1.01 13.36
N TRP A 502 -12.81 -1.34 12.07
CA TRP A 502 -13.78 -0.80 11.12
C TRP A 502 -14.46 -1.94 10.34
N PRO A 503 -15.81 -1.97 10.17
CA PRO A 503 -16.48 -3.12 9.54
C PRO A 503 -16.12 -3.37 8.08
N GLY A 504 -15.87 -2.33 7.28
CA GLY A 504 -15.52 -2.45 5.87
C GLY A 504 -15.13 -1.10 5.29
N SER A 505 -14.52 -1.08 4.12
CA SER A 505 -14.11 0.15 3.43
C SER A 505 -14.68 0.13 1.99
N PRO A 506 -15.64 1.01 1.64
CA PRO A 506 -16.21 2.08 2.46
C PRO A 506 -17.31 1.57 3.40
N PHE A 507 -17.48 2.22 4.55
CA PHE A 507 -18.60 1.98 5.46
C PHE A 507 -19.02 3.28 6.19
N GLY A 508 -20.27 3.39 6.64
CA GLY A 508 -20.76 4.53 7.42
C GLY A 508 -22.13 5.05 7.00
N GLY A 509 -22.71 5.97 7.79
CA GLY A 509 -23.89 6.77 7.40
C GLY A 509 -25.15 6.00 6.97
N SER A 510 -25.86 6.57 6.00
CA SER A 510 -27.14 6.04 5.46
C SER A 510 -26.96 4.91 4.43
N PHE A 511 -25.78 4.82 3.82
CA PHE A 511 -25.34 3.73 2.95
C PHE A 511 -23.82 3.66 3.02
N CYS A 512 -23.22 2.51 2.71
CA CYS A 512 -21.80 2.24 2.96
C CYS A 512 -20.81 3.31 2.44
N ASN A 513 -21.14 4.00 1.35
CA ASN A 513 -20.28 5.03 0.74
C ASN A 513 -20.81 6.46 0.97
N ALA A 514 -21.47 6.71 2.11
CA ALA A 514 -22.05 8.01 2.44
C ALA A 514 -20.94 9.06 2.75
N PRO A 515 -21.01 10.28 2.17
CA PRO A 515 -19.94 11.28 2.34
C PRO A 515 -19.91 11.95 3.72
N THR A 516 -20.97 11.81 4.51
CA THR A 516 -21.16 12.54 5.77
C THR A 516 -20.65 11.81 7.01
N GLU A 517 -20.44 10.50 6.95
CA GLU A 517 -20.05 9.64 8.07
C GLU A 517 -19.21 8.46 7.56
N GLY A 518 -18.09 8.16 8.21
CA GLY A 518 -17.22 7.06 7.80
C GLY A 518 -16.26 7.42 6.67
N ASP A 519 -15.84 6.42 5.90
CA ASP A 519 -14.93 6.57 4.76
C ASP A 519 -15.64 6.37 3.41
N VAL A 520 -15.05 6.87 2.33
CA VAL A 520 -15.60 6.75 0.98
C VAL A 520 -14.57 6.26 -0.04
N HIS A 521 -15.05 5.47 -0.99
CA HIS A 521 -14.38 5.15 -2.24
C HIS A 521 -14.95 6.05 -3.34
N GLN A 522 -14.12 6.99 -3.82
CA GLN A 522 -14.56 8.01 -4.76
C GLN A 522 -14.29 7.60 -6.22
N TRP A 523 -15.17 6.72 -6.70
CA TRP A 523 -15.14 6.16 -8.07
C TRP A 523 -16.14 6.81 -9.05
N GLN A 524 -16.77 7.93 -8.69
CA GLN A 524 -17.52 8.76 -9.65
C GLN A 524 -16.62 9.37 -10.73
N VAL A 525 -15.35 9.57 -10.40
CA VAL A 525 -14.29 9.74 -11.40
C VAL A 525 -13.78 8.34 -11.76
N TRP A 526 -13.47 8.11 -13.04
CA TRP A 526 -12.98 6.86 -13.62
C TRP A 526 -14.03 5.77 -13.91
N HIS A 527 -14.70 5.21 -12.89
CA HIS A 527 -15.55 4.01 -13.08
C HIS A 527 -17.03 4.32 -13.35
N LEU A 528 -17.68 5.07 -12.44
CA LEU A 528 -19.14 5.22 -12.41
C LEU A 528 -19.63 6.28 -13.42
N ASP A 529 -20.05 7.47 -12.96
CA ASP A 529 -20.56 8.53 -13.84
C ASP A 529 -19.46 9.19 -14.70
N LYS A 530 -18.19 8.87 -14.42
CA LYS A 530 -16.99 9.39 -15.11
C LYS A 530 -16.95 10.91 -15.12
N PHE A 531 -17.22 11.51 -13.97
CA PHE A 531 -17.12 12.96 -13.78
C PHE A 531 -15.72 13.48 -14.12
N PRO A 532 -15.61 14.76 -14.55
CA PRO A 532 -14.32 15.42 -14.70
C PRO A 532 -13.53 15.36 -13.38
N TYR A 533 -12.22 15.14 -13.44
CA TYR A 533 -11.40 15.10 -12.21
C TYR A 533 -11.41 16.44 -11.47
N GLN A 534 -11.74 17.54 -12.16
CA GLN A 534 -11.90 18.87 -11.60
C GLN A 534 -12.98 18.93 -10.50
N ASP A 535 -13.92 17.97 -10.49
CA ASP A 535 -14.97 17.89 -9.48
C ASP A 535 -14.54 17.16 -8.20
N TYR A 536 -13.34 16.55 -8.13
CA TYR A 536 -12.87 15.87 -6.91
C TYR A 536 -13.08 16.68 -5.61
N PRO A 537 -12.80 18.00 -5.52
CA PRO A 537 -13.01 18.78 -4.30
C PRO A 537 -14.46 18.76 -3.79
N LYS A 538 -15.44 18.51 -4.67
CA LYS A 538 -16.88 18.42 -4.36
C LYS A 538 -17.33 16.98 -4.06
N LEU A 539 -16.54 16.01 -4.50
CA LEU A 539 -16.86 14.57 -4.44
C LEU A 539 -16.24 13.87 -3.22
N GLY A 540 -15.64 14.61 -2.29
CA GLY A 540 -14.99 14.02 -1.11
C GLY A 540 -15.98 13.44 -0.07
N GLY A 541 -15.41 12.83 0.97
CA GLY A 541 -16.11 12.44 2.19
C GLY A 541 -15.29 12.80 3.43
N ARG A 542 -15.66 12.26 4.60
CA ARG A 542 -14.92 12.51 5.86
C ARG A 542 -13.50 11.94 5.81
N MET A 543 -13.31 10.84 5.09
CA MET A 543 -12.01 10.31 4.69
C MET A 543 -12.18 9.60 3.34
N VAL A 544 -11.30 9.87 2.38
CA VAL A 544 -11.32 9.18 1.08
C VAL A 544 -10.29 8.07 1.11
N THR A 545 -10.74 6.82 1.10
CA THR A 545 -9.91 5.61 1.25
C THR A 545 -9.59 4.92 -0.07
N GLU A 546 -10.25 5.30 -1.16
CA GLU A 546 -9.87 4.99 -2.54
C GLU A 546 -10.29 6.09 -3.51
N PHE A 547 -9.42 6.38 -4.49
CA PHE A 547 -9.69 7.18 -5.69
C PHE A 547 -8.48 7.06 -6.63
N GLY A 548 -8.67 7.25 -7.93
CA GLY A 548 -7.53 7.31 -8.84
C GLY A 548 -7.88 7.44 -10.32
N LEU A 549 -6.84 7.57 -11.15
CA LEU A 549 -6.89 7.43 -12.60
C LEU A 549 -5.76 6.49 -13.04
N GLN A 550 -5.96 5.68 -14.09
CA GLN A 550 -4.88 4.88 -14.64
C GLN A 550 -3.91 5.73 -15.48
N SER A 551 -2.68 5.25 -15.58
CA SER A 551 -1.72 5.71 -16.59
C SER A 551 -0.78 4.59 -17.02
N ILE A 552 -0.15 4.79 -18.17
CA ILE A 552 0.89 3.90 -18.69
C ILE A 552 2.15 3.97 -17.78
N PRO A 553 2.85 2.86 -17.50
CA PRO A 553 4.05 2.85 -16.67
C PRO A 553 5.25 3.50 -17.38
N HIS A 554 6.40 3.54 -16.72
CA HIS A 554 7.62 4.05 -17.33
C HIS A 554 8.00 3.22 -18.57
N TRP A 555 8.58 3.84 -19.60
CA TRP A 555 8.84 3.15 -20.87
C TRP A 555 9.74 1.91 -20.75
N LYS A 556 10.67 1.91 -19.77
CA LYS A 556 11.50 0.75 -19.45
C LYS A 556 10.68 -0.45 -18.99
N THR A 557 9.61 -0.19 -18.24
CA THR A 557 8.63 -1.21 -17.81
C THR A 557 7.78 -1.65 -18.98
N VAL A 558 7.32 -0.70 -19.81
CA VAL A 558 6.59 -1.02 -21.04
C VAL A 558 7.38 -1.98 -21.92
N LYS A 559 8.67 -1.71 -22.13
CA LYS A 559 9.57 -2.55 -22.94
C LYS A 559 9.66 -4.00 -22.43
N GLN A 560 9.50 -4.26 -21.14
CA GLN A 560 9.66 -5.59 -20.56
C GLN A 560 8.61 -6.59 -21.04
N TYR A 561 7.41 -6.11 -21.35
CA TYR A 561 6.34 -6.98 -21.79
C TYR A 561 6.17 -7.04 -23.31
N TYR A 562 7.02 -6.36 -24.09
CA TYR A 562 7.07 -6.58 -25.53
C TYR A 562 7.91 -7.81 -25.88
N PRO A 563 7.54 -8.60 -26.91
CA PRO A 563 8.37 -9.72 -27.38
C PRO A 563 9.82 -9.29 -27.69
N ALA A 564 10.78 -10.17 -27.43
CA ALA A 564 12.20 -9.84 -27.62
C ALA A 564 12.58 -9.53 -29.09
N ASP A 565 11.82 -10.06 -30.05
CA ASP A 565 11.94 -9.81 -31.49
C ASP A 565 11.14 -8.59 -31.96
N HIS A 566 10.38 -7.94 -31.08
CA HIS A 566 9.66 -6.71 -31.38
C HIS A 566 10.62 -5.53 -31.52
N VAL A 567 10.47 -4.75 -32.60
CA VAL A 567 11.24 -3.51 -32.80
C VAL A 567 10.66 -2.40 -31.93
N PHE A 568 11.12 -2.36 -30.68
CA PHE A 568 10.68 -1.37 -29.70
C PHE A 568 11.23 0.03 -30.03
N SER A 569 10.33 0.98 -30.31
CA SER A 569 10.67 2.39 -30.57
C SER A 569 9.70 3.30 -29.86
N LEU A 570 10.24 4.31 -29.16
CA LEU A 570 9.44 5.31 -28.46
C LEU A 570 8.80 6.34 -29.40
N ASP A 571 9.43 6.55 -30.57
CA ASP A 571 9.10 7.61 -31.52
C ASP A 571 8.49 7.07 -32.82
N ALA A 572 8.28 5.75 -32.93
CA ALA A 572 7.62 5.19 -34.10
C ALA A 572 6.17 5.67 -34.16
N PRO A 573 5.68 6.11 -35.34
CA PRO A 573 4.28 6.46 -35.51
C PRO A 573 3.42 5.20 -35.42
N GLY A 574 2.35 5.25 -34.62
CA GLY A 574 1.42 4.14 -34.46
C GLY A 574 0.24 4.52 -33.57
N ASP A 575 -0.81 3.70 -33.57
CA ASP A 575 -1.93 3.86 -32.63
C ASP A 575 -1.67 2.99 -31.39
N TYR A 576 -1.08 3.60 -30.36
CA TYR A 576 -0.77 2.88 -29.12
C TYR A 576 -1.99 2.69 -28.21
N THR A 577 -3.14 3.27 -28.54
CA THR A 577 -4.40 2.99 -27.83
C THR A 577 -4.96 1.62 -28.21
N ALA A 578 -4.60 1.12 -29.39
CA ALA A 578 -5.01 -0.18 -29.92
C ALA A 578 -3.86 -1.21 -29.99
N ASP A 579 -2.68 -0.89 -29.44
CA ASP A 579 -1.56 -1.83 -29.38
C ASP A 579 -1.94 -3.06 -28.55
N GLU A 580 -1.80 -4.25 -29.13
CA GLU A 580 -2.29 -5.49 -28.54
C GLU A 580 -1.62 -5.86 -27.21
N TYR A 581 -0.37 -5.46 -26.98
CA TYR A 581 0.36 -5.75 -25.76
C TYR A 581 0.01 -4.73 -24.68
N MET A 582 -0.13 -3.46 -25.02
CA MET A 582 -0.56 -2.42 -24.08
C MET A 582 -2.00 -2.65 -23.62
N VAL A 583 -2.90 -3.01 -24.54
CA VAL A 583 -4.28 -3.37 -24.21
C VAL A 583 -4.31 -4.63 -23.34
N TRP A 584 -3.47 -5.63 -23.62
CA TRP A 584 -3.39 -6.83 -22.78
C TRP A 584 -2.93 -6.55 -21.35
N HIS A 585 -1.97 -5.65 -21.19
CA HIS A 585 -1.44 -5.19 -19.91
C HIS A 585 -2.21 -3.98 -19.37
N ASN A 586 -3.49 -3.85 -19.73
CA ASN A 586 -4.45 -3.04 -19.00
C ASN A 586 -5.66 -3.94 -18.67
N LYS A 587 -5.83 -4.25 -17.38
CA LYS A 587 -6.87 -5.18 -16.91
C LYS A 587 -8.15 -4.48 -16.47
N GLY A 588 -8.17 -3.14 -16.49
CA GLY A 588 -9.30 -2.34 -16.09
C GLY A 588 -10.42 -2.42 -17.10
N GLU A 589 -11.64 -2.75 -16.68
CA GLU A 589 -12.81 -2.68 -17.55
C GLU A 589 -13.00 -1.22 -18.02
N GLY A 590 -12.95 -1.01 -19.34
CA GLY A 590 -12.97 0.32 -19.93
C GLY A 590 -11.71 1.16 -19.68
N GLY A 591 -10.63 0.54 -19.17
CA GLY A 591 -9.39 1.22 -18.80
C GLY A 591 -8.74 1.99 -19.96
N PRO A 592 -8.40 1.33 -21.08
CA PRO A 592 -7.84 2.01 -22.26
C PRO A 592 -8.73 3.16 -22.75
N GLU A 593 -10.04 2.96 -22.82
CA GLU A 593 -11.01 3.98 -23.26
C GLU A 593 -11.07 5.16 -22.29
N ASN A 594 -10.99 4.90 -20.99
CA ASN A 594 -10.99 5.93 -19.95
C ASN A 594 -9.70 6.76 -19.99
N ILE A 595 -8.53 6.15 -20.21
CA ILE A 595 -7.26 6.91 -20.41
C ILE A 595 -7.45 7.91 -21.56
N VAL A 596 -7.98 7.45 -22.70
CA VAL A 596 -8.22 8.31 -23.87
C VAL A 596 -9.26 9.38 -23.57
N LYS A 597 -10.38 9.04 -22.93
CA LYS A 597 -11.43 10.00 -22.55
C LYS A 597 -10.88 11.12 -21.69
N TYR A 598 -10.27 10.79 -20.54
CA TYR A 598 -9.70 11.80 -19.65
C TYR A 598 -8.54 12.55 -20.30
N GLY A 599 -7.79 11.89 -21.19
CA GLY A 599 -6.82 12.54 -22.06
C GLY A 599 -7.42 13.65 -22.91
N VAL A 600 -8.30 13.29 -23.83
CA VAL A 600 -8.94 14.19 -24.82
C VAL A 600 -9.80 15.26 -24.16
N ASP A 601 -10.43 14.94 -23.04
CA ASP A 601 -11.25 15.91 -22.30
C ASP A 601 -10.38 17.03 -21.69
N ASN A 602 -9.10 16.79 -21.40
CA ASN A 602 -8.29 17.69 -20.59
C ASN A 602 -7.05 18.28 -21.27
N ILE A 603 -6.38 17.56 -22.16
CA ILE A 603 -5.14 18.01 -22.80
C ILE A 603 -5.18 17.77 -24.32
N PRO A 604 -4.29 18.40 -25.11
CA PRO A 604 -4.01 17.98 -26.48
C PRO A 604 -3.35 16.59 -26.47
N PHE A 605 -4.18 15.58 -26.25
CA PHE A 605 -3.78 14.20 -26.01
C PHE A 605 -3.24 13.56 -27.29
N ASP A 606 -2.03 13.01 -27.21
CA ASP A 606 -1.36 12.37 -28.33
C ASP A 606 -0.94 10.95 -27.96
N ALA A 607 -1.52 9.98 -28.67
CA ALA A 607 -1.15 8.58 -28.58
C ALA A 607 -0.58 8.04 -29.89
N ASN A 608 -0.16 8.92 -30.82
CA ASN A 608 0.43 8.54 -32.10
C ASN A 608 1.90 8.08 -31.97
N SER A 609 2.48 8.22 -30.78
CA SER A 609 3.79 7.69 -30.40
C SER A 609 3.72 7.14 -28.98
N LEU A 610 4.52 6.11 -28.68
CA LEU A 610 4.54 5.52 -27.33
C LEU A 610 4.95 6.56 -26.29
N ARG A 611 5.92 7.40 -26.65
CA ARG A 611 6.39 8.50 -25.81
C ARG A 611 5.29 9.50 -25.46
N GLY A 612 4.52 9.92 -26.47
CA GLY A 612 3.37 10.79 -26.27
C GLY A 612 2.32 10.16 -25.36
N TYR A 613 2.00 8.89 -25.61
CA TYR A 613 0.97 8.19 -24.84
C TYR A 613 1.37 8.04 -23.35
N ILE A 614 2.63 7.71 -23.08
CA ILE A 614 3.18 7.64 -21.71
C ILE A 614 3.10 9.01 -21.04
N TYR A 615 3.66 10.05 -21.66
CA TYR A 615 3.68 11.38 -21.07
C TYR A 615 2.27 11.93 -20.83
N CYS A 616 1.40 11.88 -21.83
CA CYS A 616 0.04 12.40 -21.75
C CYS A 616 -0.81 11.67 -20.70
N SER A 617 -0.76 10.33 -20.66
CA SER A 617 -1.52 9.57 -19.66
C SER A 617 -1.04 9.83 -18.23
N GLN A 618 0.28 9.88 -17.99
CA GLN A 618 0.83 10.17 -16.68
C GLN A 618 0.58 11.61 -16.24
N LEU A 619 0.57 12.58 -17.18
CA LEU A 619 0.25 13.97 -16.88
C LEU A 619 -1.21 14.09 -16.42
N VAL A 620 -2.15 13.46 -17.11
CA VAL A 620 -3.58 13.48 -16.73
C VAL A 620 -3.80 12.82 -15.36
N GLN A 621 -3.14 11.68 -15.10
CA GLN A 621 -3.17 11.07 -13.78
C GLN A 621 -2.64 12.04 -12.72
N SER A 622 -1.49 12.67 -12.97
CA SER A 622 -0.90 13.68 -12.09
C SER A 622 -1.87 14.83 -11.80
N GLU A 623 -2.51 15.43 -12.81
CA GLU A 623 -3.46 16.54 -12.61
C GLU A 623 -4.70 16.14 -11.81
N GLY A 624 -5.22 14.92 -12.05
CA GLY A 624 -6.33 14.37 -11.29
C GLY A 624 -5.98 14.22 -9.80
N LEU A 625 -4.85 13.59 -9.49
CA LEU A 625 -4.42 13.42 -8.10
C LEU A 625 -4.06 14.75 -7.44
N SER A 626 -3.46 15.68 -8.20
CA SER A 626 -3.17 17.03 -7.72
C SER A 626 -4.43 17.75 -7.26
N THR A 627 -5.48 17.67 -8.08
CA THR A 627 -6.78 18.29 -7.80
C THR A 627 -7.45 17.68 -6.58
N ALA A 628 -7.43 16.35 -6.46
CA ALA A 628 -7.98 15.63 -5.32
C ALA A 628 -7.28 15.99 -4.00
N PHE A 629 -5.96 15.82 -3.91
CA PHE A 629 -5.22 16.12 -2.69
C PHE A 629 -5.37 17.58 -2.29
N ARG A 630 -5.18 18.52 -3.23
CA ARG A 630 -5.25 19.95 -2.90
C ARG A 630 -6.63 20.35 -2.41
N GLY A 631 -7.68 19.83 -3.04
CA GLY A 631 -9.07 20.08 -2.68
C GLY A 631 -9.43 19.51 -1.31
N TRP A 632 -9.15 18.23 -1.07
CA TRP A 632 -9.52 17.58 0.19
C TRP A 632 -8.65 18.00 1.36
N ARG A 633 -7.37 18.30 1.14
CA ARG A 633 -6.48 18.81 2.19
C ARG A 633 -6.87 20.23 2.62
N ARG A 634 -7.47 21.04 1.73
CA ARG A 634 -8.09 22.35 2.09
C ARG A 634 -9.19 22.20 3.14
N LEU A 635 -9.91 21.06 3.13
CA LEU A 635 -11.02 20.77 4.01
C LEU A 635 -10.60 20.30 5.42
N TRP A 636 -9.30 20.13 5.66
CA TRP A 636 -8.74 19.86 6.99
C TRP A 636 -8.52 21.17 7.78
N GLN A 637 -9.60 21.78 8.29
CA GLN A 637 -9.55 23.14 8.84
C GLN A 637 -9.30 23.21 10.37
N GLY A 638 -8.97 22.08 10.99
CA GLY A 638 -8.66 21.96 12.41
C GLY A 638 -9.87 21.64 13.30
N PRO A 639 -9.76 21.84 14.62
CA PRO A 639 -10.71 21.31 15.62
C PRO A 639 -12.17 21.66 15.38
N GLY A 640 -13.00 20.63 15.20
CA GLY A 640 -14.43 20.74 14.92
C GLY A 640 -14.77 21.09 13.47
N ARG A 641 -13.78 21.21 12.57
CA ARG A 641 -13.92 21.48 11.14
C ARG A 641 -13.04 20.54 10.31
N GLU A 642 -12.90 19.30 10.79
CA GLU A 642 -12.21 18.20 10.12
C GLU A 642 -13.09 17.62 9.00
N TYR A 643 -13.43 18.42 8.00
CA TYR A 643 -14.45 18.07 6.98
C TYR A 643 -14.01 16.94 6.06
N CYS A 644 -12.71 16.85 5.79
CA CYS A 644 -12.04 15.72 5.17
C CYS A 644 -10.68 15.51 5.85
N ALA A 645 -10.40 14.28 6.25
CA ALA A 645 -9.26 13.93 7.08
C ALA A 645 -8.23 13.02 6.42
N GLY A 646 -8.43 12.65 5.16
CA GLY A 646 -7.49 11.77 4.48
C GLY A 646 -7.86 11.50 3.05
N ALA A 647 -6.85 11.09 2.29
CA ALA A 647 -6.93 10.73 0.89
C ALA A 647 -5.90 9.62 0.63
N LEU A 648 -6.38 8.43 0.31
CA LEU A 648 -5.57 7.26 -0.05
C LEU A 648 -5.74 6.95 -1.54
N VAL A 649 -4.68 7.16 -2.31
CA VAL A 649 -4.67 6.89 -3.76
C VAL A 649 -4.81 5.39 -4.00
N TRP A 650 -5.77 4.97 -4.81
CA TRP A 650 -5.70 3.69 -5.50
C TRP A 650 -4.83 3.92 -6.73
N GLN A 651 -3.59 3.45 -6.80
CA GLN A 651 -2.84 2.67 -5.79
C GLN A 651 -1.35 3.08 -5.70
N LEU A 652 -0.59 2.49 -4.78
CA LEU A 652 0.85 2.78 -4.62
C LEU A 652 1.71 2.09 -5.69
N ASN A 653 1.49 0.78 -5.86
CA ASN A 653 2.41 -0.16 -6.50
C ASN A 653 1.69 -1.14 -7.45
N ASP A 654 2.43 -1.99 -8.15
CA ASP A 654 1.91 -3.04 -9.04
C ASP A 654 2.54 -4.42 -8.75
N CYS A 655 1.82 -5.50 -9.08
CA CYS A 655 2.28 -6.89 -8.93
C CYS A 655 2.94 -7.48 -10.20
N TRP A 656 2.92 -6.74 -11.31
CA TRP A 656 3.48 -7.13 -12.60
C TRP A 656 3.56 -5.89 -13.53
N PRO A 657 4.30 -5.95 -14.64
CA PRO A 657 4.37 -4.84 -15.60
C PRO A 657 3.00 -4.52 -16.24
N VAL A 658 2.39 -3.39 -15.87
CA VAL A 658 0.98 -3.09 -16.24
C VAL A 658 0.69 -1.60 -16.32
N SER A 659 -0.34 -1.24 -17.08
CA SER A 659 -1.02 0.06 -16.99
C SER A 659 -2.09 0.00 -15.91
N SER A 660 -1.91 0.75 -14.85
CA SER A 660 -2.77 0.76 -13.66
C SER A 660 -2.84 2.16 -13.04
N TRP A 661 -3.55 2.25 -11.92
CA TRP A 661 -3.62 3.45 -11.10
C TRP A 661 -2.40 3.68 -10.21
N SER A 662 -1.36 2.84 -10.29
CA SER A 662 -0.17 2.98 -9.45
C SER A 662 0.52 4.34 -9.66
N ILE A 663 1.08 4.92 -8.59
CA ILE A 663 1.94 6.11 -8.69
C ILE A 663 3.40 5.78 -9.01
N ALA A 664 3.81 4.53 -8.78
CA ALA A 664 5.06 3.96 -9.25
C ALA A 664 4.82 2.54 -9.76
N ASP A 665 5.49 2.17 -10.86
CA ASP A 665 5.25 0.88 -11.50
C ASP A 665 5.93 -0.30 -10.78
N SER A 666 5.73 -1.52 -11.28
CA SER A 666 6.20 -2.78 -10.68
C SER A 666 7.70 -2.84 -10.33
N ASP A 667 8.50 -1.98 -10.95
CA ASP A 667 9.95 -1.87 -10.80
C ASP A 667 10.39 -0.66 -9.95
N LEU A 668 9.49 -0.09 -9.14
CA LEU A 668 9.73 1.11 -8.32
C LEU A 668 10.02 2.37 -9.16
N ARG A 669 9.65 2.42 -10.45
CA ARG A 669 9.90 3.61 -11.27
C ARG A 669 8.79 4.64 -11.03
N PRO A 670 9.11 5.87 -10.57
CA PRO A 670 8.12 6.91 -10.34
C PRO A 670 7.39 7.31 -11.63
N LYS A 671 6.06 7.40 -11.59
CA LYS A 671 5.26 8.09 -12.62
C LYS A 671 5.18 9.59 -12.29
N LEU A 672 4.66 10.43 -13.20
CA LEU A 672 4.45 11.86 -12.90
C LEU A 672 3.61 12.10 -11.64
N SER A 673 2.63 11.24 -11.39
CA SER A 673 1.78 11.28 -10.21
C SER A 673 2.54 11.14 -8.88
N TYR A 674 3.64 10.38 -8.83
CA TYR A 674 4.51 10.26 -7.66
C TYR A 674 5.01 11.63 -7.18
N TRP A 675 5.54 12.44 -8.11
CA TRP A 675 6.09 13.76 -7.80
C TRP A 675 5.01 14.74 -7.38
N THR A 676 3.83 14.61 -7.98
CA THR A 676 2.66 15.39 -7.57
C THR A 676 2.19 15.04 -6.16
N VAL A 677 2.08 13.75 -5.83
CA VAL A 677 1.74 13.31 -4.47
C VAL A 677 2.77 13.83 -3.47
N LYS A 678 4.06 13.78 -3.82
CA LYS A 678 5.14 14.38 -3.02
C LYS A 678 4.91 15.86 -2.74
N ARG A 679 4.57 16.65 -3.75
CA ARG A 679 4.36 18.11 -3.61
C ARG A 679 3.09 18.45 -2.85
N GLU A 680 1.97 17.81 -3.18
CA GLU A 680 0.67 18.09 -2.55
C GLU A 680 0.62 17.68 -1.08
N ASN A 681 1.54 16.82 -0.63
CA ASN A 681 1.67 16.38 0.76
C ASN A 681 2.82 17.05 1.53
N GLN A 682 3.50 18.05 0.96
CA GLN A 682 4.54 18.81 1.68
C GLN A 682 4.00 19.40 3.01
N PRO A 683 4.83 19.58 4.06
CA PRO A 683 4.37 20.09 5.36
C PRO A 683 3.68 21.45 5.27
N ILE A 684 4.10 22.28 4.31
CA ILE A 684 3.45 23.56 3.99
C ILE A 684 3.13 23.56 2.50
N THR A 685 1.87 23.79 2.15
CA THR A 685 1.45 23.94 0.75
C THR A 685 0.62 25.21 0.56
N ALA A 686 0.59 25.67 -0.69
CA ALA A 686 -0.25 26.78 -1.14
C ALA A 686 -1.26 26.25 -2.15
N GLY A 687 -2.47 26.80 -2.14
CA GLY A 687 -3.49 26.48 -3.12
C GLY A 687 -4.16 27.73 -3.68
N LEU A 688 -4.63 27.59 -4.91
CA LEU A 688 -5.37 28.62 -5.62
C LEU A 688 -6.47 27.96 -6.45
N ALA A 689 -7.68 28.50 -6.39
CA ALA A 689 -8.80 28.08 -7.22
C ALA A 689 -9.36 29.27 -8.00
N ARG A 690 -9.88 29.01 -9.19
CA ARG A 690 -10.53 29.99 -10.07
C ARG A 690 -12.04 29.73 -10.09
N ILE A 691 -12.83 30.77 -9.90
CA ILE A 691 -14.28 30.75 -10.10
C ILE A 691 -14.62 31.81 -11.13
N VAL A 692 -14.94 31.39 -12.35
CA VAL A 692 -15.27 32.29 -13.46
C VAL A 692 -16.78 32.52 -13.52
N SER A 693 -17.19 33.79 -13.59
CA SER A 693 -18.58 34.19 -13.79
C SER A 693 -18.65 35.35 -14.80
N GLY A 694 -18.96 35.01 -16.06
CA GLY A 694 -18.88 35.97 -17.18
C GLY A 694 -17.48 36.56 -17.31
N ASP A 695 -17.38 37.89 -17.33
CA ASP A 695 -16.11 38.63 -17.43
C ASP A 695 -15.37 38.79 -16.08
N SER A 696 -15.90 38.17 -15.02
CA SER A 696 -15.32 38.23 -13.67
C SER A 696 -14.66 36.91 -13.30
N LEU A 697 -13.55 37.01 -12.58
CA LEU A 697 -12.83 35.88 -12.01
C LEU A 697 -12.65 36.12 -10.51
N GLU A 698 -13.11 35.20 -9.68
CA GLU A 698 -12.73 35.14 -8.27
C GLU A 698 -11.58 34.15 -8.09
N LEU A 699 -10.51 34.61 -7.45
CA LEU A 699 -9.41 33.75 -7.00
C LEU A 699 -9.57 33.45 -5.51
N GLU A 700 -9.68 32.18 -5.15
CA GLU A 700 -9.64 31.73 -3.76
C GLU A 700 -8.27 31.19 -3.42
N GLY A 701 -7.57 31.81 -2.47
CA GLY A 701 -6.25 31.38 -2.01
C GLY A 701 -6.32 30.73 -0.62
N TRP A 702 -5.54 29.66 -0.41
CA TRP A 702 -5.38 29.02 0.90
C TRP A 702 -3.95 28.52 1.10
N ALA A 703 -3.61 28.22 2.36
CA ALA A 703 -2.38 27.56 2.72
C ALA A 703 -2.64 26.45 3.73
N CYS A 704 -1.94 25.32 3.59
CA CYS A 704 -1.96 24.23 4.55
C CYS A 704 -0.69 24.27 5.39
N ASN A 705 -0.81 24.22 6.71
CA ASN A 705 0.30 24.02 7.63
C ASN A 705 0.07 22.71 8.40
N MET A 706 0.73 21.64 7.99
CA MET A 706 0.66 20.33 8.65
C MET A 706 1.78 20.12 9.67
N THR A 707 2.54 21.18 10.00
CA THR A 707 3.50 21.14 11.11
C THR A 707 2.78 21.35 12.46
N LEU A 708 3.45 20.99 13.55
CA LEU A 708 2.95 21.22 14.92
C LEU A 708 3.29 22.60 15.49
N ARG A 709 3.80 23.52 14.66
CA ARG A 709 4.16 24.88 15.06
C ARG A 709 3.39 25.90 14.23
N HIS A 710 3.19 27.08 14.81
CA HIS A 710 2.71 28.21 14.04
C HIS A 710 3.75 28.59 13.00
N VAL A 711 3.30 28.92 11.78
CA VAL A 711 4.16 29.46 10.73
C VAL A 711 3.64 30.82 10.33
N SER A 712 4.54 31.80 10.30
CA SER A 712 4.17 33.15 9.87
C SER A 712 4.59 33.36 8.43
N ILE A 713 3.66 33.84 7.61
CA ILE A 713 3.87 34.02 6.18
C ILE A 713 3.51 35.43 5.73
N THR A 714 4.05 35.78 4.57
CA THR A 714 3.49 36.75 3.64
C THR A 714 3.26 36.02 2.32
N TYR A 715 2.42 36.55 1.42
CA TYR A 715 2.21 35.89 0.13
C TYR A 715 2.05 36.87 -1.01
N GLU A 716 2.29 36.35 -2.21
CA GLU A 716 2.06 37.06 -3.45
C GLU A 716 1.35 36.14 -4.45
N ILE A 717 0.36 36.70 -5.14
CA ILE A 717 -0.27 36.09 -6.32
C ILE A 717 0.13 36.91 -7.54
N GLN A 718 0.61 36.25 -8.58
CA GLN A 718 1.01 36.87 -9.84
C GLN A 718 0.19 36.27 -10.98
N ALA A 719 -0.15 37.08 -11.98
CA ALA A 719 -0.73 36.61 -13.23
C ALA A 719 0.26 36.80 -14.38
N TRP A 720 0.38 35.77 -15.21
CA TRP A 720 1.33 35.69 -16.31
C TRP A 720 0.58 35.37 -17.60
N HIS A 721 0.85 36.13 -18.65
CA HIS A 721 0.35 35.79 -19.98
C HIS A 721 1.10 34.56 -20.52
N VAL A 722 0.37 33.53 -20.93
CA VAL A 722 0.97 32.22 -21.22
C VAL A 722 1.83 32.22 -22.49
N GLU A 723 1.49 33.01 -23.51
CA GLU A 723 2.27 33.09 -24.75
C GLU A 723 3.48 34.05 -24.66
N THR A 724 3.31 35.23 -24.07
CA THR A 724 4.35 36.27 -24.04
C THR A 724 5.29 36.15 -22.84
N GLY A 725 4.83 35.50 -21.76
CA GLY A 725 5.54 35.45 -20.48
C GLY A 725 5.52 36.77 -19.71
N GLU A 726 4.73 37.75 -20.14
CA GLU A 726 4.58 39.02 -19.45
C GLU A 726 3.84 38.84 -18.11
N LYS A 727 4.37 39.45 -17.04
CA LYS A 727 3.65 39.56 -15.76
C LYS A 727 2.64 40.70 -15.85
N VAL A 728 1.38 40.37 -16.05
CA VAL A 728 0.32 41.35 -16.31
C VAL A 728 -0.37 41.85 -15.04
N TRP A 729 -0.22 41.14 -13.91
CA TRP A 729 -0.84 41.53 -12.65
C TRP A 729 -0.11 40.93 -11.44
N THR A 730 -0.21 41.61 -10.29
CA THR A 730 0.35 41.14 -9.01
C THR A 730 -0.51 41.63 -7.84
N HIS A 731 -0.73 40.75 -6.87
CA HIS A 731 -1.31 41.05 -5.56
C HIS A 731 -0.37 40.57 -4.47
N THR A 732 0.15 41.52 -3.68
CA THR A 732 1.11 41.25 -2.62
C THR A 732 0.46 41.55 -1.27
N VAL A 733 0.42 40.55 -0.40
CA VAL A 733 0.06 40.74 1.01
C VAL A 733 1.34 40.70 1.83
N SER A 734 1.77 41.89 2.26
CA SER A 734 2.96 42.06 3.11
C SER A 734 2.64 42.03 4.60
N GLU A 735 1.36 42.00 4.97
CA GLU A 735 0.94 41.78 6.35
C GLU A 735 1.24 40.33 6.76
N LYS A 736 1.71 40.17 8.00
CA LYS A 736 2.04 38.87 8.57
C LYS A 736 0.75 38.08 8.81
N ILE A 737 0.61 36.95 8.12
CA ILE A 737 -0.47 35.98 8.36
C ILE A 737 0.09 34.81 9.15
N GLN A 738 -0.61 34.42 10.22
CA GLN A 738 -0.25 33.26 11.02
C GLN A 738 -1.03 32.04 10.54
N LEU A 739 -0.31 31.01 10.09
CA LEU A 739 -0.85 29.69 9.84
C LEU A 739 -0.77 28.87 11.13
N ASP A 740 -1.92 28.47 11.64
CA ASP A 740 -1.98 27.64 12.84
C ASP A 740 -1.52 26.21 12.57
N PRO A 741 -1.05 25.49 13.60
CA PRO A 741 -0.61 24.11 13.45
C PRO A 741 -1.69 23.18 12.93
N ASN A 742 -1.25 22.21 12.14
CA ASN A 742 -2.00 21.04 11.69
C ASN A 742 -3.38 21.34 11.09
N ARG A 743 -3.46 22.33 10.19
CA ARG A 743 -4.70 22.71 9.50
C ARG A 743 -4.47 23.51 8.22
N SER A 744 -5.52 23.63 7.44
CA SER A 744 -5.68 24.58 6.33
C SER A 744 -6.19 25.94 6.83
N THR A 745 -5.72 27.02 6.20
CA THR A 745 -6.11 28.41 6.46
C THR A 745 -6.46 29.09 5.14
N GLU A 746 -7.66 29.66 5.06
CA GLU A 746 -8.07 30.50 3.93
C GLU A 746 -7.30 31.83 3.97
N LEU A 747 -6.63 32.18 2.87
CA LEU A 747 -5.86 33.43 2.74
C LEU A 747 -6.72 34.59 2.22
N GLY A 748 -7.84 34.28 1.56
CA GLY A 748 -8.82 35.27 1.11
C GLY A 748 -9.28 35.04 -0.32
N ARG A 749 -10.15 35.94 -0.76
CA ARG A 749 -10.74 35.96 -2.10
C ARG A 749 -10.39 37.24 -2.81
N THR A 750 -9.96 37.13 -4.06
CA THR A 750 -9.61 38.29 -4.90
C THR A 750 -10.50 38.31 -6.13
N GLN A 751 -11.35 39.34 -6.23
CA GLN A 751 -12.19 39.56 -7.41
C GLN A 751 -11.40 40.32 -8.48
N LEU A 752 -11.36 39.75 -9.68
CA LEU A 752 -10.71 40.30 -10.85
C LEU A 752 -11.74 40.51 -11.98
N ASN A 753 -11.44 41.48 -12.83
CA ASN A 753 -12.10 41.67 -14.12
C ASN A 753 -11.05 41.50 -15.23
N SER A 754 -11.50 41.29 -16.47
CA SER A 754 -10.62 41.01 -17.62
C SER A 754 -9.57 42.08 -17.90
N LYS A 755 -9.66 43.27 -17.30
CA LYS A 755 -8.68 44.35 -17.46
C LYS A 755 -7.51 44.29 -16.48
N LEU A 756 -7.68 43.60 -15.35
CA LEU A 756 -6.66 43.50 -14.29
C LEU A 756 -6.09 44.87 -13.83
N GLY A 757 -6.88 45.94 -13.96
CA GLY A 757 -6.47 47.31 -13.61
C GLY A 757 -5.82 48.13 -14.73
N GLY A 758 -5.68 47.58 -15.94
CA GLY A 758 -5.14 48.25 -17.13
C GLY A 758 -6.19 48.57 -18.21
N GLU A 759 -5.73 48.90 -19.43
CA GLU A 759 -6.59 49.12 -20.62
C GLU A 759 -6.79 47.85 -21.46
N ALA A 760 -5.83 46.92 -21.44
CA ALA A 760 -5.89 45.66 -22.17
C ALA A 760 -6.95 44.72 -21.59
N HIS A 761 -7.57 43.90 -22.44
CA HIS A 761 -8.50 42.85 -22.03
C HIS A 761 -7.85 41.48 -22.23
N TYR A 762 -7.84 40.66 -21.18
CA TYR A 762 -7.31 39.30 -21.21
C TYR A 762 -8.43 38.27 -21.13
N LYS A 763 -8.29 37.14 -21.83
CA LYS A 763 -9.13 35.97 -21.55
C LYS A 763 -8.52 35.16 -20.42
N TRP A 764 -9.36 34.55 -19.59
CA TRP A 764 -8.89 33.80 -18.42
C TRP A 764 -8.04 32.58 -18.77
N ASN A 765 -8.25 31.98 -19.94
CA ASN A 765 -7.45 30.87 -20.44
C ASN A 765 -6.07 31.30 -20.97
N GLU A 766 -5.86 32.59 -21.25
CA GLU A 766 -4.57 33.16 -21.67
C GLU A 766 -3.66 33.49 -20.46
N LEU A 767 -4.14 33.26 -19.23
CA LEU A 767 -3.43 33.61 -18.01
C LEU A 767 -3.13 32.39 -17.14
N ALA A 768 -1.89 32.30 -16.65
CA ALA A 768 -1.49 31.44 -15.54
C ALA A 768 -1.35 32.27 -14.26
N PHE A 769 -1.90 31.78 -13.14
CA PHE A 769 -1.70 32.42 -11.85
C PHE A 769 -0.72 31.61 -11.01
N SER A 770 0.20 32.28 -10.33
CA SER A 770 1.10 31.63 -9.38
C SER A 770 0.94 32.25 -8.01
N ILE A 771 0.82 31.42 -6.97
CA ILE A 771 0.86 31.85 -5.57
C ILE A 771 2.21 31.43 -4.96
N HIS A 772 2.84 32.36 -4.24
CA HIS A 772 4.11 32.14 -3.54
C HIS A 772 3.95 32.53 -2.09
N LEU A 773 4.29 31.61 -1.18
CA LEU A 773 4.33 31.89 0.26
C LEU A 773 5.79 32.13 0.66
N PHE A 774 6.01 33.18 1.43
CA PHE A 774 7.32 33.54 1.96
C PHE A 774 7.28 33.54 3.48
N SER A 775 8.35 33.10 4.12
CA SER A 775 8.51 33.27 5.58
C SER A 775 8.44 34.76 5.95
N ALA A 776 7.61 35.12 6.93
CA ALA A 776 7.52 36.49 7.40
C ALA A 776 8.74 36.85 8.27
N PRO A 777 9.45 37.96 8.00
CA PRO A 777 10.64 38.34 8.78
C PRO A 777 10.30 38.65 10.24
N GLU A 778 11.18 38.24 11.17
CA GLU A 778 11.01 38.47 12.62
C GLU A 778 11.18 39.96 13.01
N SER A 779 11.77 40.80 12.15
CA SER A 779 11.92 42.24 12.38
C SER A 779 11.53 43.07 11.15
N SER A 780 11.09 44.31 11.35
CA SER A 780 10.61 45.24 10.32
C SER A 780 11.70 45.80 9.39
N VAL A 781 12.90 45.20 9.36
CA VAL A 781 13.99 45.68 8.49
C VAL A 781 13.86 45.02 7.14
N SER A 782 13.31 45.77 6.18
CA SER A 782 13.30 45.41 4.77
C SER A 782 14.74 45.32 4.25
N ASN A 783 15.25 44.10 4.04
CA ASN A 783 16.39 43.88 3.16
C ASN A 783 15.86 43.49 1.77
N PRO A 784 15.92 44.36 0.75
CA PRO A 784 15.37 44.08 -0.57
C PRO A 784 16.16 43.04 -1.38
N ALA A 785 17.35 42.64 -0.91
CA ALA A 785 18.32 41.86 -1.69
C ALA A 785 18.55 40.41 -1.18
N ALA A 786 17.96 40.00 -0.08
CA ALA A 786 17.91 38.58 0.28
C ALA A 786 16.75 37.94 -0.47
N GLU A 787 16.98 36.84 -1.21
CA GLU A 787 15.91 35.97 -1.69
C GLU A 787 14.95 35.75 -0.53
N ARG A 788 13.72 36.27 -0.61
CA ARG A 788 12.71 35.98 0.40
C ARG A 788 12.58 34.46 0.45
N ASP A 789 12.79 33.88 1.62
CA ASP A 789 12.75 32.42 1.81
C ASP A 789 11.36 31.90 1.43
N ARG A 790 11.23 31.40 0.20
CA ARG A 790 9.97 30.92 -0.37
C ARG A 790 9.74 29.51 0.13
N ILE A 791 8.70 29.34 0.93
CA ILE A 791 8.43 28.08 1.63
C ILE A 791 7.41 27.20 0.91
N ALA A 792 6.56 27.78 0.06
CA ALA A 792 5.60 27.04 -0.75
C ALA A 792 5.22 27.82 -2.01
N ARG A 793 4.81 27.09 -3.05
CA ARG A 793 4.34 27.66 -4.31
C ARG A 793 3.28 26.77 -4.95
N TYR A 794 2.44 27.38 -5.78
CA TYR A 794 1.56 26.66 -6.69
C TYR A 794 1.31 27.50 -7.95
N VAL A 795 1.28 26.84 -9.12
CA VAL A 795 0.91 27.45 -10.41
C VAL A 795 -0.42 26.86 -10.84
N ASN A 796 -1.42 27.71 -10.95
CA ASN A 796 -2.75 27.37 -11.38
C ASN A 796 -2.92 27.82 -12.83
N PHE A 797 -3.13 26.87 -13.73
CA PHE A 797 -3.53 27.13 -15.13
C PHE A 797 -5.06 27.09 -15.25
N HIS A 798 -5.58 27.48 -16.42
CA HIS A 798 -7.00 27.30 -16.74
C HIS A 798 -7.31 25.82 -17.02
N GLU A 799 -8.51 25.40 -16.66
CA GLU A 799 -9.01 24.03 -16.86
C GLU A 799 -10.25 24.05 -17.76
N PRO A 800 -10.37 23.12 -18.73
CA PRO A 800 -9.39 22.08 -19.07
C PRO A 800 -8.12 22.64 -19.72
N LEU A 801 -6.96 22.03 -19.44
CA LEU A 801 -5.64 22.49 -19.92
C LEU A 801 -5.53 22.63 -21.46
N LYS A 802 -6.32 21.88 -22.23
CA LYS A 802 -6.38 21.99 -23.70
C LYS A 802 -6.88 23.34 -24.21
N GLU A 803 -7.52 24.14 -23.36
CA GLU A 803 -7.98 25.49 -23.70
C GLU A 803 -6.90 26.56 -23.46
N VAL A 804 -5.77 26.19 -22.85
CA VAL A 804 -4.64 27.10 -22.64
C VAL A 804 -3.80 27.17 -23.91
N PRO A 805 -3.51 28.36 -24.47
CA PRO A 805 -2.64 28.51 -25.62
C PRO A 805 -1.16 28.38 -25.21
N PHE A 806 -0.73 27.16 -24.86
CA PHE A 806 0.63 26.88 -24.42
C PHE A 806 1.67 27.11 -25.51
N ALA A 807 2.79 27.76 -25.16
CA ALA A 807 3.90 27.90 -26.10
C ALA A 807 4.48 26.54 -26.53
N SER A 808 4.52 26.28 -27.82
CA SER A 808 5.08 25.05 -28.40
C SER A 808 6.55 25.22 -28.88
N GLU A 809 7.10 26.42 -28.79
CA GLU A 809 8.44 26.74 -29.31
C GLU A 809 9.58 26.17 -28.45
N LYS A 810 10.58 25.59 -29.11
CA LYS A 810 11.86 25.23 -28.46
C LYS A 810 12.60 26.49 -27.99
N GLY A 811 13.45 26.35 -26.96
CA GLY A 811 14.26 27.46 -26.43
C GLY A 811 13.53 28.36 -25.42
N LYS A 812 12.28 28.06 -25.07
CA LYS A 812 11.56 28.70 -23.96
C LYS A 812 11.91 28.12 -22.58
N ILE A 813 12.47 26.91 -22.55
CA ILE A 813 13.04 26.27 -21.35
C ILE A 813 14.56 26.38 -21.43
N MET A 814 15.13 27.02 -20.42
CA MET A 814 16.57 27.05 -20.19
C MET A 814 16.92 26.05 -19.09
N VAL A 815 17.79 25.11 -19.44
CA VAL A 815 18.31 24.10 -18.51
C VAL A 815 19.81 24.28 -18.37
N LYS A 816 20.29 24.31 -17.13
CA LYS A 816 21.73 24.33 -16.83
C LYS A 816 22.05 23.24 -15.82
N LEU A 817 22.95 22.34 -16.18
CA LEU A 817 23.52 21.38 -15.25
C LEU A 817 24.69 22.03 -14.51
N THR A 818 24.82 21.76 -13.21
CA THR A 818 26.04 22.05 -12.45
C THR A 818 26.41 20.86 -11.58
N GLU A 819 27.64 20.86 -11.08
CA GLU A 819 28.06 19.97 -10.01
C GLU A 819 27.20 20.18 -8.74
N GLY A 820 26.87 19.09 -8.06
CA GLY A 820 26.18 19.05 -6.76
C GLY A 820 27.00 18.27 -5.73
N GLU A 821 26.60 18.33 -4.46
CA GLU A 821 27.29 17.58 -3.39
C GLU A 821 27.17 16.06 -3.59
N VAL A 822 26.03 15.61 -4.09
CA VAL A 822 25.74 14.22 -4.46
C VAL A 822 25.15 14.24 -5.87
N GLY A 823 25.96 13.90 -6.88
CA GLY A 823 25.53 13.90 -8.28
C GLY A 823 25.60 15.29 -8.94
N SER A 824 24.52 15.68 -9.61
CA SER A 824 24.41 16.95 -10.34
C SER A 824 23.15 17.73 -9.95
N ILE A 825 23.12 19.03 -10.26
CA ILE A 825 21.94 19.89 -10.06
C ILE A 825 21.49 20.44 -11.40
N VAL A 826 20.24 20.16 -11.77
CA VAL A 826 19.55 20.74 -12.91
C VAL A 826 18.87 22.03 -12.48
N ARG A 827 19.28 23.17 -13.06
CA ARG A 827 18.60 24.46 -12.91
C ARG A 827 17.67 24.68 -14.09
N LEU A 828 16.38 24.84 -13.79
CA LEU A 828 15.33 25.11 -14.76
C LEU A 828 14.84 26.54 -14.62
N SER A 829 14.71 27.24 -15.75
CA SER A 829 14.04 28.53 -15.85
C SER A 829 13.29 28.61 -17.19
N VAL A 830 12.22 29.38 -17.24
CA VAL A 830 11.39 29.51 -18.45
C VAL A 830 11.17 30.98 -18.81
N SER A 831 11.01 31.25 -20.10
CA SER A 831 10.65 32.58 -20.60
C SER A 831 9.13 32.80 -20.66
N VAL A 832 8.33 31.74 -20.55
CA VAL A 832 6.86 31.74 -20.55
C VAL A 832 6.35 30.70 -19.54
N PRO A 833 5.12 30.80 -19.01
CA PRO A 833 4.52 29.75 -18.19
C PRO A 833 4.52 28.38 -18.88
N MET A 834 4.95 27.33 -18.18
CA MET A 834 5.04 25.97 -18.72
C MET A 834 4.52 24.94 -17.73
N LYS A 835 3.87 23.91 -18.28
CA LYS A 835 3.13 22.86 -17.57
C LYS A 835 3.79 21.50 -17.78
N GLY A 836 3.92 20.73 -16.70
CA GLY A 836 4.30 19.31 -16.75
C GLY A 836 5.74 19.06 -17.22
N ILE A 837 6.70 19.92 -16.87
CA ILE A 837 8.10 19.76 -17.28
C ILE A 837 8.67 18.45 -16.73
N TYR A 838 8.90 17.47 -17.59
CA TYR A 838 9.47 16.17 -17.23
C TYR A 838 10.91 16.05 -17.74
N LEU A 839 11.80 15.53 -16.90
CA LEU A 839 13.23 15.35 -17.16
C LEU A 839 13.56 13.86 -17.21
N ASP A 840 14.26 13.42 -18.25
CA ASP A 840 14.67 12.02 -18.40
C ASP A 840 16.07 11.88 -19.02
N PHE A 841 16.90 11.04 -18.39
CA PHE A 841 18.19 10.60 -18.91
C PHE A 841 18.02 9.20 -19.49
N GLU A 842 17.58 9.15 -20.75
CA GLU A 842 17.11 7.91 -21.39
C GLU A 842 18.18 6.79 -21.47
N ASP A 843 19.46 7.18 -21.49
CA ASP A 843 20.61 6.28 -21.62
C ASP A 843 21.14 5.73 -20.27
N GLU A 844 20.48 6.03 -19.14
CA GLU A 844 20.99 5.68 -17.80
C GLU A 844 19.94 4.98 -16.92
N ASP A 845 20.32 3.85 -16.33
CA ASP A 845 19.43 3.02 -15.49
C ASP A 845 19.52 3.33 -13.99
N THR A 846 20.47 4.18 -13.58
CA THR A 846 20.78 4.47 -12.17
C THR A 846 20.42 5.89 -11.73
N VAL A 847 19.58 6.56 -12.51
CA VAL A 847 19.21 7.96 -12.27
C VAL A 847 18.08 8.05 -11.26
N GLU A 848 18.31 8.80 -10.20
CA GLU A 848 17.27 9.15 -9.23
C GLU A 848 17.14 10.68 -9.17
N TRP A 849 15.91 11.15 -9.22
CA TRP A 849 15.56 12.57 -9.18
C TRP A 849 15.07 12.93 -7.78
N ASP A 850 15.32 14.15 -7.32
CA ASP A 850 14.68 14.67 -6.11
C ASP A 850 13.28 15.26 -6.38
N ASP A 851 13.02 15.75 -7.59
CA ASP A 851 11.73 16.25 -8.08
C ASP A 851 11.61 16.11 -9.61
N ASN A 852 10.39 16.06 -10.15
CA ASN A 852 10.13 15.98 -11.60
C ASN A 852 8.67 16.34 -11.94
N GLY A 853 8.30 16.54 -13.21
CA GLY A 853 6.93 16.89 -13.59
C GLY A 853 6.50 18.27 -13.08
N LEU A 854 7.31 19.29 -13.37
CA LEU A 854 7.27 20.61 -12.75
C LEU A 854 6.46 21.62 -13.57
N ASP A 855 5.69 22.45 -12.89
CA ASP A 855 5.12 23.66 -13.47
C ASP A 855 6.02 24.86 -13.15
N LEU A 856 6.22 25.77 -14.10
CA LEU A 856 7.12 26.93 -13.93
C LEU A 856 6.56 28.21 -14.57
N VAL A 857 6.78 29.35 -13.94
CA VAL A 857 6.49 30.68 -14.52
C VAL A 857 7.77 31.51 -14.68
N PRO A 858 7.78 32.56 -15.52
CA PRO A 858 8.97 33.36 -15.74
C PRO A 858 9.51 34.02 -14.46
N GLY A 859 10.82 34.20 -14.40
CA GLY A 859 11.50 34.75 -13.21
C GLY A 859 11.77 33.72 -12.10
N GLU A 860 11.21 32.51 -12.19
CA GLU A 860 11.57 31.41 -11.29
C GLU A 860 12.81 30.66 -11.79
N VAL A 861 13.63 30.21 -10.83
CA VAL A 861 14.66 29.19 -11.06
C VAL A 861 14.42 28.03 -10.09
N LEU A 862 14.05 26.86 -10.60
CA LEU A 862 13.99 25.64 -9.80
C LEU A 862 15.29 24.86 -9.92
N LYS A 863 15.70 24.25 -8.81
CA LYS A 863 16.88 23.39 -8.71
C LYS A 863 16.38 21.98 -8.42
N VAL A 864 16.77 21.03 -9.26
CA VAL A 864 16.43 19.61 -9.14
C VAL A 864 17.74 18.85 -9.04
N SER A 865 17.96 18.16 -7.93
CA SER A 865 19.10 17.29 -7.73
C SER A 865 18.87 15.97 -8.47
N VAL A 866 19.95 15.46 -9.06
CA VAL A 866 19.94 14.19 -9.77
C VAL A 866 21.17 13.37 -9.40
N THR A 867 20.95 12.17 -8.89
CA THR A 867 22.01 11.20 -8.58
C THR A 867 22.20 10.23 -9.75
N GLY A 868 23.33 9.52 -9.81
CA GLY A 868 23.68 8.65 -10.93
C GLY A 868 24.26 9.36 -12.16
N VAL A 869 24.12 10.69 -12.28
CA VAL A 869 24.69 11.50 -13.38
C VAL A 869 25.73 12.49 -12.86
N LYS A 870 26.91 12.50 -13.47
CA LYS A 870 28.00 13.46 -13.17
C LYS A 870 28.00 14.62 -14.16
N TYR A 871 28.20 15.82 -13.65
CA TYR A 871 28.39 17.03 -14.44
C TYR A 871 29.57 16.88 -15.42
N GLY A 872 29.38 17.30 -16.68
CA GLY A 872 30.40 17.18 -17.72
C GLY A 872 30.60 15.76 -18.28
N GLY A 873 29.72 14.82 -17.95
CA GLY A 873 29.77 13.43 -18.42
C GLY A 873 29.36 13.22 -19.89
N GLY A 874 28.94 14.27 -20.60
CA GLY A 874 28.52 14.21 -22.00
C GLY A 874 27.22 13.43 -22.20
N LYS A 875 26.27 13.58 -21.27
CA LYS A 875 25.01 12.83 -21.28
C LYS A 875 23.90 13.66 -21.92
N LYS A 876 22.93 12.98 -22.53
CA LYS A 876 21.78 13.62 -23.16
C LYS A 876 20.63 13.66 -22.18
N LEU A 877 20.19 14.86 -21.85
CA LEU A 877 18.99 15.10 -21.06
C LEU A 877 17.84 15.40 -22.01
N ARG A 878 16.76 14.63 -21.93
CA ARG A 878 15.51 14.98 -22.59
C ARG A 878 14.61 15.72 -21.62
N VAL A 879 14.02 16.79 -22.12
CA VAL A 879 13.04 17.61 -21.41
C VAL A 879 11.73 17.55 -22.17
N TYR A 880 10.62 17.29 -21.48
CA TYR A 880 9.27 17.22 -22.02
C TYR A 880 8.39 18.29 -21.39
N TRP A 881 7.35 18.74 -22.09
CA TRP A 881 6.34 19.66 -21.55
C TRP A 881 5.04 19.60 -22.37
N LEU A 882 3.97 20.18 -21.84
CA LEU A 882 2.70 20.32 -22.56
C LEU A 882 2.74 21.53 -23.49
N GLY A 883 2.48 21.33 -24.80
CA GLY A 883 2.31 22.39 -25.79
C GLY A 883 0.84 22.57 -26.19
N GLU A 884 0.55 23.53 -27.07
CA GLU A 884 -0.82 23.88 -27.50
C GLU A 884 -1.49 22.76 -28.29
N THR A 885 -0.76 22.11 -29.21
CA THR A 885 -1.32 21.12 -30.14
C THR A 885 -0.95 19.68 -29.79
N SER A 886 0.11 19.49 -29.01
CA SER A 886 0.57 18.20 -28.48
C SER A 886 1.65 18.44 -27.41
N TRP A 887 2.05 17.38 -26.71
CA TRP A 887 3.29 17.36 -25.93
C TRP A 887 4.49 17.74 -26.79
N GLN A 888 5.53 18.25 -26.15
CA GLN A 888 6.76 18.68 -26.79
C GLN A 888 7.96 18.07 -26.08
N SER A 889 9.09 17.95 -26.79
CA SER A 889 10.36 17.64 -26.15
C SER A 889 11.56 18.29 -26.83
N GLN A 890 12.65 18.44 -26.07
CA GLN A 890 13.96 18.84 -26.55
C GLN A 890 15.05 17.99 -25.90
N ILE A 891 16.09 17.66 -26.67
CA ILE A 891 17.28 16.98 -26.15
C ILE A 891 18.35 18.04 -25.97
N LEU A 892 19.00 18.02 -24.81
CA LEU A 892 20.08 18.91 -24.45
C LEU A 892 21.34 18.09 -24.20
N ASP A 893 22.45 18.51 -24.81
CA ASP A 893 23.77 18.01 -24.45
C ASP A 893 24.21 18.72 -23.16
N VAL A 894 24.25 17.99 -22.04
CA VAL A 894 24.48 18.53 -20.68
C VAL A 894 25.72 17.97 -19.99
#